data_AF-A0AAD5YCW3-F1
#
_entry.id   AF-A0AAD5YCW3-F1
#
_cell.length_a   1.000
_cell.length_b   1.000
_cell.length_c   1.000
_cell.angle_alpha   90.00
_cell.angle_beta   90.00
_cell.angle_gamma   90.00
#
_symmetry.space_group_name_H-M   'P 1'
#
loop_
_entity.id
_entity.type
_entity.pdbx_description
1 polymer ?
#
loop_
_entity_poly.entity_id
_entity_poly.type
_entity_poly.pdbx_seq_one_letter_code
_entity_poly.pdbx_strand_id
1 'polypeptide(L)'
;MHSPSLFHSPSRPRLRVDVKAQKENYYEVEQCPPYPHTSKFFSSQVEIHIRSPSVKRVERQGEGPQRTLPMFGDRDHVEGTVYLDARLAAIPGRLKIMAEGAFLYISPFSNRGSRSLEAPFPTATKHLFFYSDTVFTSGESSSPRSATSLREAFAASMRFQRMERRPSLQDLEGAPRKPFPFSFDLPRPVRPGEELPPTFSTISVGEVGYRGRTAVERAEVDYKLTAVWESMDNSQEAKLDAPLLFQPDTDFQSLDGLSLEPESWLEIPLRSDRPIPFKCAVTLPVPSTFPRSACVPFFVVFTTKPRCPLLAREIAVDATVSVSLLRQVTIVNSRSTPSHSPSSSTSSSLSGDDTDSSSRRSTRLLKRMTRTRARSKSPKRQPYNNVKDKPLPELPMPGVLETRTLQTVIFSTRVSVPPLDASTLSPFWSLQSAPLALVSGLYRVASAPHTFETWISLVSMSDHPTASWEALQDGNVFYRRHQNYSIPGKLPNLNDFLVAGCRYGGPLALMRDTSKVVALQVGRATSAFAKAQIQVYSPAGESLLVFSWDQGKIVKFGWTIEERLAVLNEEGVYRLYDLQGDYQQYSLGSEASELGIVDARIHENGLVALTGSLTLLEVKGWEGAKPLTLANPGLSQPPHSWAVIPPDLTISRHVEVLLSAEATVYSVDNLETTDQRLSRGPFSHLSPSPNGKSLALLTSSGTLWVVSADFQRSLAEFDTRSVAGGEDEVRQVEWCGNDAVLVTWETTAVLVGPFGDTLQYFYSGPTFAVTEADGVRVIGPDTCDFIQKVPASSVSVFRPGSTSPSAILYDAWENFSRKSPKADESIRSVRPELATAVNECIDAAGREWEPNWQRRLLNAAKFGKAFLDLYDSTDFVSMGQTLKVLNAVRYYEIGIPITYAQYTQLSPSQLVSRLTARNLHLLALRVSSFLSLPPSAVLKHWACAKILRSRPSATTSDMVDDETVCKSIVEKFETVGGSGVSFAEIARKAWEVGRTELATKLLDHEPRASDQVPLLLSMKEDRLALGKAVESGDTDLVYHVLLQLQKRLQLGSFFRLIEEGGPRLASASKLLQVYAREQNREMLRDFYYSDDRRVESAVLCLEEASISLDPSAKLSSVKAAHKFFSEDRERGFEAKMMDESARLLAYQQQLEKEADGKITFFGMSINETLRTLLVNGMAKRADKMKSDFKVPDKR
;
A
#
# COMPACT_ATOMS: atom_id res chain seq x y z
N MET A 1 -59.60 2.91 7.47
CA MET A 1 -60.39 3.98 8.14
C MET A 1 -59.69 4.38 9.44
N HIS A 2 -60.19 5.39 10.14
CA HIS A 2 -59.49 6.17 11.17
C HIS A 2 -58.97 5.40 12.41
N SER A 3 -57.82 5.88 12.92
CA SER A 3 -57.41 6.07 14.33
C SER A 3 -57.81 5.10 15.46
N PRO A 4 -56.88 4.87 16.39
CA PRO A 4 -57.15 4.96 17.84
C PRO A 4 -56.31 6.04 18.55
N SER A 5 -56.60 6.30 19.82
CA SER A 5 -55.92 7.32 20.65
C SER A 5 -56.05 7.02 22.16
N LEU A 6 -55.27 7.73 22.99
CA LEU A 6 -55.32 7.79 24.47
C LEU A 6 -54.77 6.53 25.22
N PHE A 7 -54.10 6.61 26.38
CA PHE A 7 -53.51 7.74 27.12
C PHE A 7 -52.52 7.29 28.25
N HIS A 8 -51.88 8.29 28.87
CA HIS A 8 -51.39 8.40 30.26
C HIS A 8 -49.92 8.08 30.64
N SER A 9 -49.38 9.05 31.38
CA SER A 9 -48.24 9.01 32.32
C SER A 9 -48.78 9.57 33.67
N PRO A 10 -48.09 9.50 34.84
CA PRO A 10 -46.94 10.39 35.09
C PRO A 10 -45.90 9.97 36.18
N SER A 11 -44.89 10.83 36.33
CA SER A 11 -44.19 11.26 37.57
C SER A 11 -43.18 10.36 38.31
N ARG A 12 -42.25 11.04 39.02
CA ARG A 12 -41.13 10.52 39.83
C ARG A 12 -41.48 10.53 41.33
N PRO A 13 -40.86 9.68 42.16
CA PRO A 13 -40.49 10.03 43.53
C PRO A 13 -39.07 10.63 43.63
N ARG A 14 -38.82 11.44 44.66
CA ARG A 14 -37.47 11.81 45.13
C ARG A 14 -37.15 11.01 46.39
N LEU A 15 -35.89 10.66 46.60
CA LEU A 15 -35.36 10.34 47.93
C LEU A 15 -34.12 11.21 48.20
N ARG A 16 -33.94 11.59 49.48
CA ARG A 16 -32.93 12.54 49.96
C ARG A 16 -32.52 12.09 51.35
N VAL A 17 -31.24 11.78 51.53
CA VAL A 17 -30.63 11.42 52.82
C VAL A 17 -29.29 12.16 52.91
N ASP A 18 -28.91 12.60 54.11
CA ASP A 18 -27.91 13.63 54.32
C ASP A 18 -26.44 13.18 54.31
N VAL A 19 -25.58 14.17 54.12
CA VAL A 19 -24.12 14.06 54.02
C VAL A 19 -23.49 13.63 55.35
N LYS A 20 -22.60 12.64 55.29
CA LYS A 20 -21.42 12.55 56.16
C LYS A 20 -20.16 12.47 55.32
N ALA A 21 -19.13 13.19 55.73
CA ALA A 21 -17.91 13.34 54.95
C ALA A 21 -16.91 12.22 55.25
N GLN A 22 -16.34 11.64 54.18
CA GLN A 22 -15.01 11.06 54.18
C GLN A 22 -14.20 11.77 53.09
N LYS A 23 -12.91 12.00 53.35
CA LYS A 23 -11.96 12.53 52.38
C LYS A 23 -11.23 11.35 51.75
N GLU A 24 -11.31 11.23 50.43
CA GLU A 24 -10.37 10.44 49.65
C GLU A 24 -9.82 11.31 48.51
N ASN A 25 -8.60 11.03 48.07
CA ASN A 25 -7.83 11.97 47.26
C ASN A 25 -8.17 11.84 45.77
N TYR A 26 -8.48 12.97 45.13
CA TYR A 26 -8.40 13.07 43.67
C TYR A 26 -6.93 13.12 43.25
N TYR A 27 -6.53 12.22 42.35
CA TYR A 27 -5.43 12.47 41.44
C TYR A 27 -6.00 13.15 40.19
N GLU A 28 -5.39 14.25 39.74
CA GLU A 28 -5.73 14.84 38.45
C GLU A 28 -5.19 13.96 37.32
N VAL A 29 -6.04 13.69 36.32
CA VAL A 29 -5.66 12.95 35.11
C VAL A 29 -5.41 13.97 34.01
N GLU A 30 -4.16 14.07 33.56
CA GLU A 30 -3.81 14.94 32.42
C GLU A 30 -4.50 14.47 31.14
N GLN A 31 -5.04 15.42 30.38
CA GLN A 31 -5.73 15.14 29.12
C GLN A 31 -4.70 14.83 28.02
N CYS A 32 -4.81 13.64 27.42
CA CYS A 32 -4.00 13.27 26.26
C CYS A 32 -4.42 14.07 25.00
N PRO A 33 -3.49 14.32 24.06
CA PRO A 33 -3.76 15.13 22.87
C PRO A 33 -4.44 14.34 21.73
N PRO A 34 -5.16 15.02 20.81
CA PRO A 34 -5.85 14.38 19.69
C PRO A 34 -4.92 13.69 18.67
N TYR A 35 -3.78 14.31 18.36
CA TYR A 35 -2.94 13.89 17.23
C TYR A 35 -1.73 13.00 17.64
N PRO A 36 -1.45 11.91 16.89
CA PRO A 36 -0.47 10.88 17.24
C PRO A 36 0.99 11.27 17.11
N HIS A 37 1.32 12.30 16.32
CA HIS A 37 2.69 12.77 16.17
C HIS A 37 2.84 14.16 16.79
N THR A 38 3.94 14.38 17.53
CA THR A 38 4.34 15.73 17.99
C THR A 38 5.71 16.08 17.41
N SER A 39 5.72 17.02 16.46
CA SER A 39 6.93 17.60 15.88
C SER A 39 7.45 18.72 16.77
N LYS A 40 8.69 18.59 17.26
CA LYS A 40 9.34 19.60 18.12
C LYS A 40 10.31 20.46 17.31
N PHE A 41 10.13 21.77 17.37
CA PHE A 41 11.03 22.78 16.82
C PHE A 41 11.56 23.64 17.97
N PHE A 42 12.83 24.02 17.97
CA PHE A 42 13.42 24.78 19.08
C PHE A 42 14.50 25.77 18.64
N SER A 43 14.62 26.85 19.40
CA SER A 43 15.76 27.76 19.45
C SER A 43 16.34 27.77 20.87
N SER A 44 17.30 28.64 21.15
CA SER A 44 17.83 28.83 22.52
C SER A 44 16.87 29.58 23.47
N GLN A 45 15.69 30.00 23.02
CA GLN A 45 14.77 30.85 23.78
C GLN A 45 13.28 30.46 23.65
N VAL A 46 12.90 29.79 22.55
CA VAL A 46 11.51 29.42 22.22
C VAL A 46 11.50 27.97 21.73
N GLU A 47 10.48 27.21 22.09
CA GLU A 47 10.24 25.84 21.64
C GLU A 47 8.78 25.70 21.22
N ILE A 48 8.52 25.11 20.04
CA ILE A 48 7.19 24.88 19.49
C ILE A 48 7.00 23.36 19.37
N HIS A 49 5.99 22.82 20.06
CA HIS A 49 5.49 21.47 19.83
C HIS A 49 4.24 21.59 18.95
N ILE A 50 4.26 20.97 17.77
CA ILE A 50 3.14 20.95 16.82
C ILE A 50 2.63 19.52 16.75
N ARG A 51 1.32 19.31 16.93
CA ARG A 51 0.73 17.98 16.84
C ARG A 51 0.08 17.78 15.47
N SER A 52 0.27 16.61 14.87
CA SER A 52 -0.21 16.34 13.51
C SER A 52 -0.65 14.88 13.30
N PRO A 53 -1.65 14.64 12.43
CA PRO A 53 -2.15 13.29 12.12
C PRO A 53 -1.14 12.44 11.36
N SER A 54 -0.23 13.06 10.61
CA SER A 54 0.89 12.38 9.96
C SER A 54 2.17 13.21 9.99
N VAL A 55 3.29 12.59 9.64
CA VAL A 55 4.59 13.23 9.41
C VAL A 55 5.23 12.69 8.14
N LYS A 56 5.92 13.53 7.37
CA LYS A 56 6.64 13.13 6.15
C LYS A 56 8.10 13.57 6.24
N ARG A 57 9.03 12.70 5.84
CA ARG A 57 10.44 13.07 5.65
C ARG A 57 10.54 13.88 4.36
N VAL A 58 11.16 15.06 4.43
CA VAL A 58 11.37 15.93 3.28
C VAL A 58 12.84 16.29 3.16
N GLU A 59 13.38 16.16 1.95
CA GLU A 59 14.71 16.61 1.59
C GLU A 59 14.60 17.92 0.79
N ARG A 60 14.76 19.05 1.47
CA ARG A 60 14.68 20.38 0.86
C ARG A 60 16.04 20.71 0.24
N GLN A 61 16.13 20.71 -1.09
CA GLN A 61 17.38 20.94 -1.82
C GLN A 61 18.05 22.26 -1.38
N GLY A 62 19.19 22.14 -0.68
CA GLY A 62 20.02 23.24 -0.21
C GLY A 62 20.04 23.51 1.30
N GLU A 63 19.18 22.90 2.12
CA GLU A 63 19.08 23.23 3.56
C GLU A 63 19.21 22.01 4.51
N GLY A 64 20.45 21.55 4.70
CA GLY A 64 20.82 20.70 5.84
C GLY A 64 20.34 19.24 5.79
N PRO A 65 20.41 18.50 6.92
CA PRO A 65 20.00 17.09 6.99
C PRO A 65 18.47 16.94 6.93
N GLN A 66 18.02 15.82 6.36
CA GLN A 66 16.59 15.45 6.25
C GLN A 66 15.82 15.67 7.57
N ARG A 67 14.63 16.27 7.48
CA ARG A 67 13.73 16.49 8.62
C ARG A 67 12.38 15.83 8.40
N THR A 68 11.80 15.27 9.46
CA THR A 68 10.38 14.93 9.53
C THR A 68 9.59 16.20 9.78
N LEU A 69 8.64 16.52 8.92
CA LEU A 69 7.74 17.66 9.05
C LEU A 69 6.30 17.20 9.33
N PRO A 70 5.54 17.94 10.16
CA PRO A 70 4.13 17.65 10.43
C PRO A 70 3.28 17.86 9.18
N MET A 71 2.35 16.95 8.93
CA MET A 71 1.48 16.96 7.75
C MET A 71 -0.01 16.97 8.12
N PHE A 72 -0.79 17.76 7.38
CA PHE A 72 -2.23 18.02 7.57
C PHE A 72 -2.96 18.01 6.21
N GLY A 73 -4.20 17.52 6.18
CA GLY A 73 -5.13 17.58 5.04
C GLY A 73 -6.34 18.48 5.28
N ASP A 74 -7.34 18.45 4.38
CA ASP A 74 -8.48 19.40 4.36
C ASP A 74 -9.39 19.34 5.58
N ARG A 75 -9.32 18.25 6.35
CA ARG A 75 -10.19 17.99 7.51
C ARG A 75 -9.50 18.29 8.84
N ASP A 76 -8.21 18.62 8.82
CA ASP A 76 -7.36 18.75 9.99
C ASP A 76 -7.25 20.18 10.55
N HIS A 77 -6.76 20.26 11.78
CA HIS A 77 -6.56 21.49 12.55
C HIS A 77 -5.09 21.58 12.99
N VAL A 78 -4.47 22.76 12.91
CA VAL A 78 -3.06 22.96 13.26
C VAL A 78 -2.96 23.36 14.73
N GLU A 79 -2.79 22.38 15.61
CA GLU A 79 -2.69 22.59 17.06
C GLU A 79 -1.31 22.27 17.66
N GLY A 80 -1.08 22.76 18.87
CA GLY A 80 0.17 22.53 19.57
C GLY A 80 0.35 23.36 20.84
N THR A 81 1.60 23.52 21.26
CA THR A 81 1.97 24.28 22.46
C THR A 81 3.36 24.90 22.28
N VAL A 82 3.48 26.18 22.61
CA VAL A 82 4.75 26.91 22.63
C VAL A 82 5.24 27.05 24.07
N TYR A 83 6.54 26.88 24.26
CA TYR A 83 7.24 27.08 25.52
C TYR A 83 8.29 28.17 25.34
N LEU A 84 8.49 28.96 26.39
CA LEU A 84 9.54 29.99 26.45
C LEU A 84 10.60 29.56 27.49
N ASP A 85 11.85 29.94 27.28
CA ASP A 85 12.88 29.78 28.31
C ASP A 85 12.49 30.54 29.59
N ALA A 86 12.87 30.01 30.76
CA ALA A 86 12.53 30.57 32.05
C ALA A 86 13.04 32.01 32.24
N ARG A 87 14.16 32.39 31.61
CA ARG A 87 14.69 33.77 31.66
C ARG A 87 13.89 34.73 30.78
N LEU A 88 13.34 34.24 29.66
CA LEU A 88 12.51 35.01 28.76
C LEU A 88 11.09 35.19 29.33
N ALA A 89 10.51 34.10 29.86
CA ALA A 89 9.18 34.08 30.47
C ALA A 89 9.04 34.96 31.73
N ALA A 90 10.16 35.22 32.41
CA ALA A 90 10.25 36.12 33.57
C ALA A 90 10.18 37.62 33.21
N ILE A 91 10.35 37.98 31.93
CA ILE A 91 10.22 39.35 31.43
C ILE A 91 8.76 39.58 31.00
N PRO A 92 8.12 40.71 31.36
CA PRO A 92 6.80 41.04 30.83
C PRO A 92 6.90 41.26 29.31
N GLY A 93 6.04 40.57 28.57
CA GLY A 93 6.12 40.50 27.11
C GLY A 93 4.92 39.82 26.48
N ARG A 94 4.87 39.91 25.16
CA ARG A 94 3.79 39.44 24.30
C ARG A 94 4.30 38.29 23.43
N LEU A 95 3.76 37.10 23.61
CA LEU A 95 3.94 35.99 22.66
C LEU A 95 2.85 36.08 21.59
N LYS A 96 3.26 36.11 20.33
CA LYS A 96 2.41 36.00 19.16
C LYS A 96 2.74 34.70 18.42
N ILE A 97 1.72 33.90 18.12
CA ILE A 97 1.84 32.70 17.31
C ILE A 97 1.04 32.94 16.03
N MET A 98 1.65 32.66 14.88
CA MET A 98 1.07 32.92 13.56
C MET A 98 1.15 31.66 12.71
N ALA A 99 0.05 31.22 12.12
CA ALA A 99 0.04 30.25 11.04
C ALA A 99 -0.06 31.01 9.71
N GLU A 100 0.86 30.75 8.78
CA GLU A 100 0.82 31.34 7.43
C GLU A 100 0.98 30.29 6.32
N GLY A 101 0.24 30.48 5.23
CA GLY A 101 0.40 29.78 3.95
C GLY A 101 0.76 30.79 2.88
N ALA A 102 1.90 30.57 2.21
CA ALA A 102 2.52 31.54 1.33
C ALA A 102 2.96 30.94 -0.01
N PHE A 103 2.61 31.61 -1.10
CA PHE A 103 3.20 31.37 -2.41
C PHE A 103 4.47 32.22 -2.56
N LEU A 104 5.61 31.53 -2.70
CA LEU A 104 6.93 32.07 -2.95
C LEU A 104 7.26 31.93 -4.44
N TYR A 105 7.59 33.04 -5.09
CA TYR A 105 7.90 33.07 -6.52
C TYR A 105 9.12 33.93 -6.82
N ILE A 106 10.21 33.29 -7.24
CA ILE A 106 11.44 33.93 -7.70
C ILE A 106 11.40 34.02 -9.23
N SER A 107 11.16 35.23 -9.73
CA SER A 107 11.14 35.50 -11.17
C SER A 107 12.56 35.50 -11.76
N PRO A 108 12.77 34.89 -12.95
CA PRO A 108 14.03 35.00 -13.69
C PRO A 108 14.24 36.39 -14.33
N PHE A 109 13.25 37.29 -14.32
CA PHE A 109 13.27 38.57 -15.06
C PHE A 109 13.19 39.83 -14.17
N SER A 110 14.15 39.99 -13.25
CA SER A 110 14.33 41.24 -12.51
C SER A 110 14.96 42.35 -13.37
N ASN A 111 14.15 43.09 -14.14
CA ASN A 111 14.56 44.39 -14.71
C ASN A 111 13.38 45.35 -14.99
N ARG A 112 12.91 46.05 -13.95
CA ARG A 112 12.04 47.23 -14.13
C ARG A 112 12.85 48.52 -14.36
N GLY A 113 13.42 48.64 -15.56
CA GLY A 113 13.50 49.93 -16.25
C GLY A 113 14.59 50.92 -15.80
N SER A 114 15.77 50.46 -15.37
CA SER A 114 16.93 51.35 -15.17
C SER A 114 18.07 51.04 -16.15
N ARG A 115 18.77 52.08 -16.63
CA ARG A 115 19.97 51.95 -17.48
C ARG A 115 21.25 52.00 -16.62
N SER A 116 21.48 50.98 -15.80
CA SER A 116 22.77 50.72 -15.15
C SER A 116 23.39 49.41 -15.65
N LEU A 117 24.69 49.23 -15.40
CA LEU A 117 25.49 48.06 -15.82
C LEU A 117 25.82 47.15 -14.63
N GLU A 118 24.84 46.95 -13.74
CA GLU A 118 24.94 46.04 -12.60
C GLU A 118 24.13 44.75 -12.85
N ALA A 119 24.49 43.66 -12.17
CA ALA A 119 23.87 42.36 -12.39
C ALA A 119 22.43 42.33 -11.83
N PRO A 120 21.47 41.68 -12.53
CA PRO A 120 20.11 41.54 -12.02
C PRO A 120 20.09 40.57 -10.83
N PHE A 121 19.81 41.09 -9.63
CA PHE A 121 19.51 40.25 -8.47
C PHE A 121 18.11 39.62 -8.61
N PRO A 122 17.94 38.33 -8.26
CA PRO A 122 16.65 37.65 -8.34
C PRO A 122 15.65 38.26 -7.35
N THR A 123 14.53 38.77 -7.85
CA THR A 123 13.44 39.30 -7.00
C THR A 123 12.53 38.17 -6.55
N ALA A 124 12.69 37.75 -5.29
CA ALA A 124 11.74 36.86 -4.63
C ALA A 124 10.46 37.62 -4.26
N THR A 125 9.33 37.11 -4.71
CA THR A 125 7.99 37.58 -4.37
C THR A 125 7.39 36.63 -3.34
N LYS A 126 6.81 37.14 -2.24
CA LYS A 126 6.00 36.35 -1.30
C LYS A 126 4.57 36.88 -1.31
N HIS A 127 3.62 36.00 -1.58
CA HIS A 127 2.19 36.28 -1.48
C HIS A 127 1.57 35.40 -0.41
N LEU A 128 1.02 36.03 0.63
CA LEU A 128 0.29 35.35 1.71
C LEU A 128 -1.15 35.14 1.28
N PHE A 129 -1.53 33.88 1.07
CA PHE A 129 -2.91 33.48 0.74
C PHE A 129 -3.67 32.99 1.98
N PHE A 130 -2.95 32.47 2.99
CA PHE A 130 -3.51 32.07 4.29
C PHE A 130 -2.71 32.73 5.42
N TYR A 131 -3.42 33.23 6.44
CA TYR A 131 -2.86 33.82 7.64
C TYR A 131 -3.86 33.74 8.79
N SER A 132 -3.41 33.30 9.96
CA SER A 132 -4.17 33.33 11.22
C SER A 132 -3.22 33.54 12.40
N ASP A 133 -3.63 34.25 13.45
CA ASP A 133 -2.77 34.53 14.61
C ASP A 133 -3.47 34.48 15.98
N THR A 134 -2.71 34.07 16.99
CA THR A 134 -3.09 34.06 18.42
C THR A 134 -2.05 34.81 19.24
N VAL A 135 -2.48 35.42 20.34
CA VAL A 135 -1.66 36.36 21.15
C VAL A 135 -1.84 36.08 22.63
N PHE A 136 -0.74 36.01 23.36
CA PHE A 136 -0.68 35.81 24.81
C PHE A 136 0.16 36.90 25.46
N THR A 137 -0.32 37.46 26.57
CA THR A 137 0.38 38.45 27.39
C THR A 137 0.94 37.79 28.64
N SER A 138 2.26 37.89 28.85
CA SER A 138 2.89 37.50 30.12
C SER A 138 2.81 38.70 31.08
N GLY A 139 1.74 38.78 31.87
CA GLY A 139 1.55 39.90 32.81
C GLY A 139 0.31 39.88 33.70
N GLU A 140 -0.77 39.18 33.36
CA GLU A 140 -2.02 39.24 34.14
C GLU A 140 -2.29 37.95 34.94
N SER A 141 -2.51 38.10 36.25
CA SER A 141 -2.87 37.02 37.17
C SER A 141 -4.34 37.14 37.60
N SER A 142 -5.21 36.30 37.07
CA SER A 142 -6.54 36.06 37.65
C SER A 142 -6.44 35.09 38.84
N SER A 143 -7.25 35.35 39.87
CA SER A 143 -7.18 34.76 41.22
C SER A 143 -7.99 33.43 41.31
N PRO A 144 -7.95 32.61 42.41
CA PRO A 144 -7.60 33.01 43.79
C PRO A 144 -6.84 32.03 44.73
N ARG A 145 -6.21 32.64 45.75
CA ARG A 145 -5.98 32.17 47.13
C ARG A 145 -5.90 30.65 47.40
N SER A 146 -4.68 30.18 47.64
CA SER A 146 -4.37 29.20 48.70
C SER A 146 -2.96 29.48 49.25
N ALA A 147 -2.79 29.45 50.57
CA ALA A 147 -1.59 30.00 51.23
C ALA A 147 -0.72 28.90 51.85
N THR A 148 0.22 28.32 51.08
CA THR A 148 1.23 27.37 51.60
C THR A 148 2.40 27.14 50.63
N SER A 149 3.36 28.07 50.51
CA SER A 149 4.66 27.80 49.82
C SER A 149 5.84 28.71 50.24
N LEU A 150 5.65 29.71 51.12
CA LEU A 150 6.74 30.58 51.62
C LEU A 150 7.87 29.84 52.38
N ARG A 151 7.76 28.53 52.61
CA ARG A 151 8.81 27.68 53.19
C ARG A 151 9.72 27.00 52.17
N GLU A 152 9.28 26.84 50.92
CA GLU A 152 10.03 26.11 49.88
C GLU A 152 11.02 27.04 49.16
N ALA A 153 10.61 28.28 48.88
CA ALA A 153 11.44 29.30 48.25
C ALA A 153 12.77 29.58 49.00
N PHE A 154 12.78 29.43 50.34
CA PHE A 154 13.99 29.59 51.14
C PHE A 154 14.91 28.35 51.16
N ALA A 155 14.38 27.15 50.90
CA ALA A 155 15.17 25.91 50.92
C ALA A 155 16.09 25.79 49.70
N ALA A 156 15.65 26.29 48.53
CA ALA A 156 16.43 26.25 47.28
C ALA A 156 17.66 27.18 47.28
N SER A 157 17.61 28.28 48.03
CA SER A 157 18.57 29.39 47.90
C SER A 157 19.97 29.13 48.52
N MET A 158 20.12 28.08 49.35
CA MET A 158 21.34 27.85 50.14
C MET A 158 22.26 26.69 49.68
N ARG A 159 22.11 26.17 48.46
CA ARG A 159 22.93 25.03 47.96
C ARG A 159 23.89 25.31 46.79
N PHE A 160 23.90 26.52 46.21
CA PHE A 160 24.75 26.85 45.04
C PHE A 160 26.00 27.69 45.36
N GLN A 161 26.81 27.26 46.34
CA GLN A 161 28.18 27.78 46.55
C GLN A 161 29.21 26.71 46.97
N ARG A 162 29.42 25.68 46.11
CA ARG A 162 30.73 24.98 45.97
C ARG A 162 30.69 23.87 44.91
N MET A 163 31.25 24.13 43.74
CA MET A 163 32.30 23.30 43.09
C MET A 163 32.60 23.83 41.68
N GLU A 164 33.87 24.06 41.39
CA GLU A 164 34.38 24.20 40.01
C GLU A 164 35.09 22.92 39.60
N ARG A 165 34.72 22.34 38.45
CA ARG A 165 35.63 21.90 37.36
C ARG A 165 34.84 21.20 36.23
N ARG A 166 35.41 21.27 35.02
CA ARG A 166 34.96 20.70 33.73
C ARG A 166 35.11 19.16 33.68
N PRO A 167 34.61 18.45 32.62
CA PRO A 167 33.46 18.74 31.73
C PRO A 167 32.59 17.50 31.33
N SER A 168 31.29 17.68 31.07
CA SER A 168 30.52 16.81 30.16
C SER A 168 29.19 17.46 29.73
N LEU A 169 28.62 17.00 28.61
CA LEU A 169 27.27 17.35 28.15
C LEU A 169 26.27 16.30 28.63
N GLN A 170 25.37 16.66 29.54
CA GLN A 170 24.05 16.02 29.69
C GLN A 170 23.10 16.85 30.56
N ASP A 171 21.81 16.52 30.45
CA ASP A 171 20.67 16.86 31.29
C ASP A 171 20.33 18.36 31.51
N LEU A 172 19.25 18.79 30.86
CA LEU A 172 18.58 20.08 31.08
C LEU A 172 17.04 19.94 31.03
N GLU A 173 16.53 18.78 31.46
CA GLU A 173 15.13 18.61 31.84
C GLU A 173 14.97 18.88 33.35
N GLY A 174 13.90 19.55 33.76
CA GLY A 174 13.61 19.83 35.19
C GLY A 174 13.29 21.28 35.57
N ALA A 175 13.35 22.24 34.64
CA ALA A 175 12.85 23.60 34.87
C ALA A 175 11.40 23.74 34.34
N PRO A 176 10.42 24.18 35.17
CA PRO A 176 9.03 24.32 34.72
C PRO A 176 8.88 25.47 33.72
N ARG A 177 8.74 25.14 32.43
CA ARG A 177 8.44 26.10 31.36
C ARG A 177 6.93 26.35 31.28
N LYS A 178 6.51 27.61 31.20
CA LYS A 178 5.09 27.97 31.03
C LYS A 178 4.61 27.57 29.63
N PRO A 179 3.56 26.73 29.49
CA PRO A 179 2.99 26.38 28.20
C PRO A 179 2.05 27.48 27.68
N PHE A 180 2.04 27.67 26.36
CA PHE A 180 1.14 28.53 25.62
C PHE A 180 0.49 27.70 24.49
N PRO A 181 -0.68 27.08 24.74
CA PRO A 181 -1.36 26.22 23.76
C PRO A 181 -1.98 27.04 22.63
N PHE A 182 -1.99 26.50 21.42
CA PHE A 182 -2.63 27.12 20.25
C PHE A 182 -3.40 26.08 19.42
N SER A 183 -4.38 26.56 18.67
CA SER A 183 -5.05 25.80 17.61
C SER A 183 -5.47 26.77 16.49
N PHE A 184 -5.37 26.32 15.25
CA PHE A 184 -5.74 27.07 14.06
C PHE A 184 -6.53 26.19 13.09
N ASP A 185 -7.72 26.64 12.71
CA ASP A 185 -8.54 25.98 11.69
C ASP A 185 -7.98 26.25 10.29
N LEU A 186 -7.84 25.20 9.49
CA LEU A 186 -7.55 25.33 8.05
C LEU A 186 -8.85 25.61 7.29
N PRO A 187 -8.89 26.60 6.36
CA PRO A 187 -10.05 26.87 5.53
C PRO A 187 -10.54 25.64 4.76
N ARG A 188 -11.77 25.22 5.04
CA ARG A 188 -12.44 24.10 4.36
C ARG A 188 -13.10 24.59 3.07
N PRO A 189 -12.84 23.98 1.90
CA PRO A 189 -13.43 24.42 0.64
C PRO A 189 -14.94 24.14 0.62
N VAL A 190 -15.74 25.17 0.36
CA VAL A 190 -17.20 25.05 0.17
C VAL A 190 -17.58 25.12 -1.31
N ARG A 191 -16.67 25.65 -2.17
CA ARG A 191 -16.84 25.73 -3.63
C ARG A 191 -15.51 25.44 -4.34
N PRO A 192 -15.54 24.94 -5.60
CA PRO A 192 -14.35 24.75 -6.41
C PRO A 192 -13.56 26.06 -6.55
N GLY A 193 -12.25 25.99 -6.26
CA GLY A 193 -11.36 27.17 -6.28
C GLY A 193 -11.31 27.99 -4.98
N GLU A 194 -12.00 27.58 -3.92
CA GLU A 194 -11.79 28.05 -2.54
C GLU A 194 -10.82 27.15 -1.75
N GLU A 195 -10.18 26.20 -2.43
CA GLU A 195 -9.26 25.18 -1.90
C GLU A 195 -7.88 25.76 -1.50
N LEU A 196 -7.31 25.21 -0.43
CA LEU A 196 -5.91 25.45 -0.06
C LEU A 196 -4.96 24.74 -1.06
N PRO A 197 -3.94 25.42 -1.60
CA PRO A 197 -3.02 24.77 -2.54
C PRO A 197 -2.11 23.74 -1.84
N PRO A 198 -1.88 22.55 -2.42
CA PRO A 198 -0.94 21.58 -1.85
C PRO A 198 0.46 22.17 -1.73
N THR A 199 1.18 21.78 -0.67
CA THR A 199 2.59 22.15 -0.46
C THR A 199 3.45 21.55 -1.55
N PHE A 200 4.12 22.40 -2.32
CA PHE A 200 5.03 21.99 -3.39
C PHE A 200 6.22 22.94 -3.48
N SER A 201 7.35 22.47 -4.00
CA SER A 201 8.51 23.31 -4.29
C SER A 201 9.08 22.89 -5.65
N THR A 202 9.02 23.80 -6.63
CA THR A 202 9.48 23.58 -7.99
C THR A 202 10.62 24.53 -8.29
N ILE A 203 11.82 23.99 -8.50
CA ILE A 203 13.00 24.73 -8.96
C ILE A 203 13.25 24.33 -10.41
N SER A 204 13.42 25.30 -11.29
CA SER A 204 13.84 25.09 -12.68
C SER A 204 15.04 25.95 -13.00
N VAL A 205 16.12 25.31 -13.48
CA VAL A 205 17.33 25.97 -13.96
C VAL A 205 17.30 25.94 -15.48
N GLY A 206 17.52 27.08 -16.13
CA GLY A 206 17.52 27.14 -17.59
C GLY A 206 18.23 28.37 -18.13
N GLU A 207 18.66 28.32 -19.38
CA GLU A 207 19.34 29.44 -20.02
C GLU A 207 18.36 30.51 -20.51
N VAL A 208 18.72 31.79 -20.31
CA VAL A 208 17.89 32.94 -20.65
C VAL A 208 18.68 33.95 -21.50
N GLY A 209 18.10 34.30 -22.65
CA GLY A 209 18.59 35.32 -23.58
C GLY A 209 19.70 34.84 -24.54
N TYR A 210 20.00 35.68 -25.53
CA TYR A 210 20.93 35.45 -26.67
C TYR A 210 22.40 35.13 -26.30
N ARG A 211 22.74 34.86 -25.03
CA ARG A 211 24.09 34.51 -24.56
C ARG A 211 24.10 33.40 -23.51
N GLY A 212 23.08 32.54 -23.47
CA GLY A 212 23.09 31.30 -22.69
C GLY A 212 23.36 31.48 -21.19
N ARG A 213 22.63 32.39 -20.52
CA ARG A 213 22.84 32.63 -19.08
C ARG A 213 21.92 31.79 -18.23
N THR A 214 22.47 30.92 -17.40
CA THR A 214 21.73 30.17 -16.37
C THR A 214 20.96 31.11 -15.44
N ALA A 215 19.63 31.00 -15.46
CA ALA A 215 18.74 31.61 -14.49
C ALA A 215 18.02 30.51 -13.69
N VAL A 216 17.66 30.82 -12.44
CA VAL A 216 16.91 29.94 -11.56
C VAL A 216 15.54 30.55 -11.33
N GLU A 217 14.49 29.83 -11.72
CA GLU A 217 13.11 30.11 -11.35
C GLU A 217 12.71 29.14 -10.22
N ARG A 218 12.16 29.67 -9.14
CA ARG A 218 11.62 28.88 -8.00
C ARG A 218 10.18 29.31 -7.75
N ALA A 219 9.26 28.35 -7.81
CA ALA A 219 7.85 28.51 -7.46
C ALA A 219 7.52 27.50 -6.36
N GLU A 220 7.01 27.97 -5.23
CA GLU A 220 6.86 27.16 -4.02
C GLU A 220 5.63 27.60 -3.22
N VAL A 221 4.88 26.65 -2.71
CA VAL A 221 3.83 26.86 -1.72
C VAL A 221 4.36 26.29 -0.40
N ASP A 222 4.55 27.18 0.57
CA ASP A 222 5.12 26.86 1.90
C ASP A 222 4.09 27.21 2.98
N TYR A 223 3.98 26.35 3.99
CA TYR A 223 3.12 26.54 5.16
C TYR A 223 3.99 26.52 6.40
N LYS A 224 3.83 27.47 7.33
CA LYS A 224 4.56 27.44 8.59
C LYS A 224 3.81 28.06 9.76
N LEU A 225 4.11 27.53 10.94
CA LEU A 225 3.89 28.22 12.19
C LEU A 225 5.08 29.17 12.45
N THR A 226 4.83 30.30 13.08
CA THR A 226 5.86 31.27 13.49
C THR A 226 5.51 31.81 14.86
N ALA A 227 6.35 31.53 15.87
CA ALA A 227 6.24 32.11 17.20
C ALA A 227 7.20 33.30 17.32
N VAL A 228 6.70 34.45 17.75
CA VAL A 228 7.46 35.67 18.03
C VAL A 228 7.11 36.15 19.44
N TRP A 229 8.09 36.24 20.33
CA TRP A 229 7.94 36.88 21.62
C TRP A 229 8.63 38.25 21.60
N GLU A 230 7.91 39.29 22.04
CA GLU A 230 8.38 40.67 22.14
C GLU A 230 8.31 41.12 23.61
N SER A 231 9.40 41.67 24.17
CA SER A 231 9.33 42.34 25.48
C SER A 231 8.48 43.61 25.39
N MET A 232 7.75 43.97 26.45
CA MET A 232 6.90 45.18 26.49
C MET A 232 7.67 46.48 26.20
N ASP A 233 8.99 46.51 26.47
CA ASP A 233 9.86 47.66 26.20
C ASP A 233 10.48 47.64 24.77
N ASN A 234 10.11 46.66 23.93
CA ASN A 234 10.74 46.34 22.64
C ASN A 234 12.28 46.17 22.72
N SER A 235 12.79 45.76 23.89
CA SER A 235 14.23 45.63 24.19
C SER A 235 14.81 44.26 23.82
N GLN A 236 13.95 43.24 23.71
CA GLN A 236 14.29 41.87 23.30
C GLN A 236 13.15 41.31 22.43
N GLU A 237 13.53 40.60 21.37
CA GLU A 237 12.66 39.80 20.50
C GLU A 237 13.24 38.39 20.43
N ALA A 238 12.38 37.36 20.46
CA ALA A 238 12.77 35.97 20.24
C ALA A 238 11.81 35.32 19.25
N LYS A 239 12.33 34.76 18.15
CA LYS A 239 11.54 34.23 17.05
C LYS A 239 11.93 32.79 16.71
N LEU A 240 10.94 31.98 16.35
CA LEU A 240 11.11 30.62 15.85
C LEU A 240 10.06 30.29 14.76
N ASP A 241 10.55 29.82 13.62
CA ASP A 241 9.75 29.38 12.48
C ASP A 241 9.72 27.84 12.44
N ALA A 242 8.54 27.25 12.23
CA ALA A 242 8.30 25.82 12.22
C ALA A 242 7.49 25.41 10.97
N PRO A 243 8.14 24.88 9.90
CA PRO A 243 7.46 24.51 8.67
C PRO A 243 6.52 23.31 8.83
N LEU A 244 5.43 23.35 8.07
CA LEU A 244 4.34 22.38 8.00
C LEU A 244 4.21 21.88 6.56
N LEU A 245 3.50 20.76 6.38
CA LEU A 245 3.08 20.28 5.07
C LEU A 245 1.55 20.26 5.03
N PHE A 246 0.98 20.98 4.07
CA PHE A 246 -0.41 20.80 3.67
C PHE A 246 -0.45 19.87 2.46
N GLN A 247 -1.14 18.73 2.59
CA GLN A 247 -1.43 17.82 1.49
C GLN A 247 -2.93 17.48 1.56
N PRO A 248 -3.77 18.02 0.64
CA PRO A 248 -5.20 17.79 0.68
C PRO A 248 -5.53 16.31 0.53
N ASP A 249 -6.64 15.89 1.12
CA ASP A 249 -7.21 14.56 0.96
C ASP A 249 -7.65 14.42 -0.50
N THR A 250 -6.87 13.70 -1.30
CA THR A 250 -7.25 13.41 -2.69
C THR A 250 -8.41 12.43 -2.72
N ASP A 251 -9.61 12.97 -2.55
CA ASP A 251 -10.90 12.30 -2.68
C ASP A 251 -11.03 11.65 -4.07
N PHE A 252 -12.02 10.78 -4.23
CA PHE A 252 -12.13 9.79 -5.32
C PHE A 252 -12.23 10.34 -6.77
N GLN A 253 -12.09 11.66 -6.97
CA GLN A 253 -12.32 12.41 -8.20
C GLN A 253 -11.11 13.25 -8.68
N SER A 254 -9.89 13.04 -8.16
CA SER A 254 -8.69 13.72 -8.68
C SER A 254 -8.55 13.56 -10.20
N LEU A 255 -8.40 14.69 -10.91
CA LEU A 255 -8.29 14.76 -12.37
C LEU A 255 -7.15 13.89 -12.92
N ASP A 256 -6.04 13.77 -12.18
CA ASP A 256 -4.87 12.99 -12.60
C ASP A 256 -5.14 11.46 -12.72
N GLY A 257 -6.32 10.99 -12.31
CA GLY A 257 -6.82 9.63 -12.55
C GLY A 257 -7.92 9.50 -13.61
N LEU A 258 -8.30 10.57 -14.32
CA LEU A 258 -9.44 10.60 -15.24
C LEU A 258 -9.03 10.80 -16.71
N SER A 259 -9.38 9.82 -17.55
CA SER A 259 -9.42 10.02 -19.01
C SER A 259 -10.67 10.82 -19.39
N LEU A 260 -10.52 12.14 -19.46
CA LEU A 260 -11.55 13.03 -20.02
C LEU A 260 -11.67 12.81 -21.53
N GLU A 261 -12.55 11.89 -21.93
CA GLU A 261 -13.09 11.85 -23.29
C GLU A 261 -13.94 13.12 -23.50
N PRO A 262 -13.61 14.00 -24.47
CA PRO A 262 -14.24 15.31 -24.55
C PRO A 262 -15.64 15.25 -25.17
N GLU A 263 -16.66 15.47 -24.33
CA GLU A 263 -18.06 15.54 -24.75
C GLU A 263 -18.34 16.72 -25.71
N SER A 264 -17.49 17.76 -25.71
CA SER A 264 -17.54 18.85 -26.69
C SER A 264 -16.18 19.50 -26.94
N TRP A 265 -16.09 20.25 -28.03
CA TRP A 265 -14.89 20.98 -28.47
C TRP A 265 -15.19 22.48 -28.60
N LEU A 266 -14.34 23.32 -28.02
CA LEU A 266 -14.41 24.78 -28.08
C LEU A 266 -13.62 25.28 -29.29
N GLU A 267 -14.31 25.83 -30.30
CA GLU A 267 -13.66 26.54 -31.42
C GLU A 267 -13.28 27.98 -31.02
N ILE A 268 -11.98 28.28 -31.04
CA ILE A 268 -11.42 29.60 -30.75
C ILE A 268 -10.94 30.22 -32.08
N PRO A 269 -11.66 31.19 -32.67
CA PRO A 269 -11.27 31.80 -33.94
C PRO A 269 -9.99 32.62 -33.80
N LEU A 270 -8.98 32.29 -34.62
CA LEU A 270 -7.72 33.02 -34.68
C LEU A 270 -7.90 34.38 -35.36
N ARG A 271 -7.16 35.37 -34.84
CA ARG A 271 -7.04 36.69 -35.46
C ARG A 271 -5.85 36.69 -36.41
N SER A 272 -6.00 37.27 -37.59
CA SER A 272 -4.91 37.43 -38.54
C SER A 272 -4.37 38.86 -38.52
N ASP A 273 -3.06 39.02 -38.38
CA ASP A 273 -2.38 40.33 -38.40
C ASP A 273 -2.43 41.02 -39.78
N ARG A 274 -2.88 40.28 -40.81
CA ARG A 274 -3.04 40.73 -42.19
C ARG A 274 -4.37 40.21 -42.74
N PRO A 275 -4.98 40.87 -43.74
CA PRO A 275 -6.12 40.30 -44.45
C PRO A 275 -5.68 39.05 -45.22
N ILE A 276 -6.37 37.93 -44.99
CA ILE A 276 -6.10 36.62 -45.63
C ILE A 276 -7.39 36.03 -46.21
N PRO A 277 -7.32 35.27 -47.32
CA PRO A 277 -8.50 34.69 -48.01
C PRO A 277 -9.12 33.47 -47.31
N PHE A 278 -8.81 33.26 -46.03
CA PHE A 278 -9.33 32.15 -45.22
C PHE A 278 -9.49 32.59 -43.76
N LYS A 279 -10.48 32.00 -43.07
CA LYS A 279 -10.55 32.05 -41.60
C LYS A 279 -9.78 30.87 -41.02
N CYS A 280 -9.27 31.00 -39.81
CA CYS A 280 -8.63 29.92 -39.07
C CYS A 280 -9.10 29.95 -37.60
N ALA A 281 -9.10 28.79 -36.96
CA ALA A 281 -9.46 28.60 -35.56
C ALA A 281 -8.65 27.47 -34.94
N VAL A 282 -8.50 27.49 -33.61
CA VAL A 282 -7.98 26.37 -32.83
C VAL A 282 -9.14 25.75 -32.08
N THR A 283 -9.34 24.44 -32.19
CA THR A 283 -10.30 23.72 -31.35
C THR A 283 -9.59 23.08 -30.16
N LEU A 284 -10.20 23.20 -28.97
CA LEU A 284 -9.71 22.62 -27.72
C LEU A 284 -10.79 21.76 -27.04
N PRO A 285 -10.41 20.78 -26.20
CA PRO A 285 -11.36 19.99 -25.43
C PRO A 285 -12.11 20.82 -24.39
N VAL A 286 -13.33 20.42 -24.06
CA VAL A 286 -14.15 21.00 -22.99
C VAL A 286 -14.46 19.93 -21.92
N PRO A 287 -14.30 20.22 -20.62
CA PRO A 287 -13.80 21.48 -20.04
C PRO A 287 -12.31 21.70 -20.32
N SER A 288 -11.89 22.97 -20.38
CA SER A 288 -10.50 23.36 -20.63
C SER A 288 -9.60 23.23 -19.39
N THR A 289 -9.76 22.14 -18.64
CA THR A 289 -9.12 21.85 -17.36
C THR A 289 -8.47 20.48 -17.45
N PHE A 290 -7.14 20.46 -17.48
CA PHE A 290 -6.37 19.27 -17.85
C PHE A 290 -5.57 18.74 -16.66
N PRO A 291 -5.50 17.40 -16.49
CA PRO A 291 -4.53 16.76 -15.60
C PRO A 291 -3.10 17.22 -15.87
N ARG A 292 -2.23 17.22 -14.85
CA ARG A 292 -0.83 17.66 -15.00
C ARG A 292 -0.03 16.76 -15.95
N SER A 293 -0.46 15.51 -16.09
CA SER A 293 0.10 14.47 -16.97
C SER A 293 -0.57 14.38 -18.35
N ALA A 294 -1.61 15.17 -18.64
CA ALA A 294 -2.42 14.99 -19.84
C ALA A 294 -1.76 15.55 -21.11
N CYS A 295 -1.66 14.71 -22.14
CA CYS A 295 -1.46 15.15 -23.51
C CYS A 295 -2.75 15.82 -24.01
N VAL A 296 -2.77 17.15 -24.10
CA VAL A 296 -3.93 17.93 -24.57
C VAL A 296 -4.00 17.90 -26.11
N PRO A 297 -4.99 17.22 -26.73
CA PRO A 297 -5.19 17.29 -28.17
C PRO A 297 -5.77 18.65 -28.55
N PHE A 298 -5.29 19.24 -29.64
CA PHE A 298 -5.86 20.42 -30.27
C PHE A 298 -5.89 20.21 -31.79
N PHE A 299 -6.79 20.89 -32.49
CA PHE A 299 -6.75 20.94 -33.95
C PHE A 299 -6.67 22.39 -34.43
N VAL A 300 -6.02 22.61 -35.57
CA VAL A 300 -6.04 23.90 -36.28
C VAL A 300 -6.91 23.73 -37.51
N VAL A 301 -8.08 24.37 -37.49
CA VAL A 301 -9.10 24.29 -38.53
C VAL A 301 -9.06 25.58 -39.36
N PHE A 302 -9.26 25.49 -40.68
CA PHE A 302 -9.35 26.68 -41.53
C PHE A 302 -10.41 26.55 -42.62
N THR A 303 -11.01 27.67 -42.99
CA THR A 303 -12.05 27.76 -44.02
C THR A 303 -11.77 28.91 -45.00
N THR A 304 -11.38 28.56 -46.23
CA THR A 304 -11.19 29.50 -47.34
C THR A 304 -12.51 30.19 -47.71
N LYS A 305 -12.50 31.51 -47.92
CA LYS A 305 -13.65 32.29 -48.40
C LYS A 305 -13.22 33.23 -49.53
N PRO A 306 -13.63 33.00 -50.80
CA PRO A 306 -14.48 31.90 -51.29
C PRO A 306 -13.83 30.50 -51.11
N ARG A 307 -14.67 29.45 -51.19
CA ARG A 307 -14.26 28.06 -50.94
C ARG A 307 -13.34 27.55 -52.06
N CYS A 308 -12.04 27.50 -51.80
CA CYS A 308 -10.99 27.20 -52.78
C CYS A 308 -10.18 25.95 -52.37
N PRO A 309 -10.43 24.78 -52.99
CA PRO A 309 -9.74 23.54 -52.64
C PRO A 309 -8.22 23.56 -52.89
N LEU A 310 -7.75 24.34 -53.88
CA LEU A 310 -6.32 24.47 -54.18
C LEU A 310 -5.59 25.20 -53.05
N LEU A 311 -6.06 26.39 -52.68
CA LEU A 311 -5.57 27.15 -51.53
C LEU A 311 -5.67 26.34 -50.23
N ALA A 312 -6.74 25.56 -50.04
CA ALA A 312 -6.88 24.71 -48.86
C ALA A 312 -5.83 23.59 -48.80
N ARG A 313 -5.43 23.03 -49.95
CA ARG A 313 -4.35 22.05 -50.06
C ARG A 313 -2.97 22.69 -49.87
N GLU A 314 -2.75 23.88 -50.42
CA GLU A 314 -1.53 24.68 -50.25
C GLU A 314 -1.28 25.01 -48.77
N ILE A 315 -2.30 25.52 -48.07
CA ILE A 315 -2.26 25.75 -46.62
C ILE A 315 -1.95 24.43 -45.88
N ALA A 316 -2.55 23.31 -46.27
CA ALA A 316 -2.29 22.03 -45.60
C ALA A 316 -0.84 21.50 -45.79
N VAL A 317 -0.13 21.91 -46.85
CA VAL A 317 1.21 21.36 -47.22
C VAL A 317 2.37 22.28 -46.81
N ASP A 318 2.18 23.61 -46.78
CA ASP A 318 3.25 24.56 -46.43
C ASP A 318 2.99 25.38 -45.13
N ALA A 319 1.86 25.19 -44.44
CA ALA A 319 1.65 25.84 -43.15
C ALA A 319 2.67 25.37 -42.10
N THR A 320 3.33 26.34 -41.47
CA THR A 320 4.09 26.13 -40.25
C THR A 320 3.27 26.62 -39.07
N VAL A 321 2.90 25.70 -38.18
CA VAL A 321 2.04 25.92 -37.01
C VAL A 321 2.91 25.85 -35.76
N SER A 322 3.15 27.00 -35.12
CA SER A 322 3.83 27.06 -33.82
C SER A 322 2.80 27.17 -32.69
N VAL A 323 2.71 26.15 -31.83
CA VAL A 323 1.89 26.20 -30.61
C VAL A 323 2.81 26.37 -29.41
N SER A 324 2.50 27.34 -28.54
CA SER A 324 3.29 27.64 -27.35
C SER A 324 2.44 27.57 -26.10
N LEU A 325 2.82 26.70 -25.15
CA LEU A 325 2.22 26.66 -23.83
C LEU A 325 2.77 27.83 -23.00
N LEU A 326 1.94 28.83 -22.78
CA LEU A 326 2.26 30.01 -21.97
C LEU A 326 1.74 29.80 -20.54
N ARG A 327 2.65 29.76 -19.56
CA ARG A 327 2.28 29.84 -18.14
C ARG A 327 2.22 31.31 -17.75
N GLN A 328 1.04 31.78 -17.37
CA GLN A 328 0.83 33.11 -16.81
C GLN A 328 0.73 33.03 -15.28
N VAL A 329 1.73 33.54 -14.58
CA VAL A 329 1.72 33.74 -13.13
C VAL A 329 1.12 35.13 -12.86
N THR A 330 0.00 35.19 -12.14
CA THR A 330 -0.68 36.45 -11.79
C THR A 330 -0.85 36.56 -10.28
N ILE A 331 0.02 37.32 -9.61
CA ILE A 331 -0.03 37.57 -8.17
C ILE A 331 -0.80 38.88 -7.92
N VAL A 332 -2.05 38.77 -7.48
CA VAL A 332 -2.91 39.92 -7.16
C VAL A 332 -2.78 40.24 -5.66
N ASN A 333 -2.18 41.39 -5.34
CA ASN A 333 -1.98 41.80 -3.94
C ASN A 333 -3.22 42.45 -3.31
N SER A 334 -4.27 41.67 -3.08
CA SER A 334 -5.48 42.07 -2.35
C SER A 334 -5.28 42.00 -0.83
N ARG A 335 -4.90 43.12 -0.19
CA ARG A 335 -5.05 43.28 1.27
C ARG A 335 -6.52 43.55 1.62
N SER A 336 -7.33 42.50 1.63
CA SER A 336 -8.68 42.48 2.20
C SER A 336 -8.69 41.58 3.43
N THR A 337 -8.83 42.15 4.62
CA THR A 337 -8.98 41.41 5.88
C THR A 337 -10.29 40.62 5.88
N PRO A 338 -10.29 39.28 6.08
CA PRO A 338 -11.52 38.53 6.29
C PRO A 338 -12.14 38.91 7.64
N SER A 339 -13.23 39.66 7.64
CA SER A 339 -13.91 40.10 8.86
C SER A 339 -14.98 39.09 9.30
N HIS A 340 -14.65 38.21 10.23
CA HIS A 340 -15.60 37.28 10.85
C HIS A 340 -15.71 37.50 12.36
N SER A 341 -16.53 38.49 12.73
CA SER A 341 -17.13 38.56 14.07
C SER A 341 -18.31 37.58 14.16
N PRO A 342 -18.43 36.76 15.23
CA PRO A 342 -19.58 35.88 15.40
C PRO A 342 -20.81 36.68 15.86
N SER A 343 -21.95 36.51 15.18
CA SER A 343 -23.22 37.08 15.61
C SER A 343 -24.40 36.14 15.34
N SER A 344 -25.20 35.91 16.38
CA SER A 344 -26.40 35.09 16.39
C SER A 344 -27.51 35.56 15.45
N SER A 345 -28.25 34.58 14.90
CA SER A 345 -29.66 34.63 14.49
C SER A 345 -30.44 35.96 14.57
N THR A 346 -31.08 36.37 13.47
CA THR A 346 -32.57 36.39 13.39
C THR A 346 -33.12 36.62 11.97
N SER A 347 -34.42 36.35 11.85
CA SER A 347 -35.35 36.37 10.71
C SER A 347 -35.36 37.56 9.72
N SER A 348 -35.50 37.20 8.43
CA SER A 348 -36.52 37.67 7.45
C SER A 348 -36.54 39.08 6.83
N SER A 349 -36.68 39.08 5.50
CA SER A 349 -37.71 39.80 4.68
C SER A 349 -37.30 40.94 3.71
N LEU A 350 -37.71 40.72 2.44
CA LEU A 350 -38.27 41.64 1.43
C LEU A 350 -37.45 42.82 0.82
N SER A 351 -37.41 42.80 -0.53
CA SER A 351 -37.33 43.93 -1.49
C SER A 351 -36.07 44.83 -1.50
N GLY A 352 -35.66 45.41 -2.63
CA GLY A 352 -36.11 45.27 -4.03
C GLY A 352 -35.65 46.45 -4.89
N ASP A 353 -35.50 46.21 -6.21
CA ASP A 353 -35.42 47.20 -7.31
C ASP A 353 -34.27 48.26 -7.30
N ASP A 354 -33.82 48.87 -8.42
CA ASP A 354 -33.64 48.42 -9.82
C ASP A 354 -32.75 49.45 -10.57
N THR A 355 -32.18 49.12 -11.75
CA THR A 355 -31.64 50.03 -12.81
C THR A 355 -30.48 51.04 -12.50
N ASP A 356 -29.74 51.65 -13.46
CA ASP A 356 -29.23 51.24 -14.79
C ASP A 356 -28.19 52.29 -15.32
N SER A 357 -27.44 51.94 -16.37
CA SER A 357 -26.93 52.81 -17.46
C SER A 357 -25.64 53.67 -17.30
N SER A 358 -24.63 53.15 -17.97
CA SER A 358 -23.32 53.67 -18.40
C SER A 358 -23.18 55.05 -19.11
N SER A 359 -22.13 55.83 -18.72
CA SER A 359 -20.96 56.25 -19.56
C SER A 359 -20.75 57.68 -20.17
N ARG A 360 -19.43 58.00 -20.29
CA ARG A 360 -18.65 58.54 -21.47
C ARG A 360 -18.19 60.02 -21.56
N ARG A 361 -16.92 60.15 -22.03
CA ARG A 361 -16.15 61.32 -22.57
C ARG A 361 -15.69 62.38 -21.53
N SER A 362 -14.47 62.94 -21.47
CA SER A 362 -13.23 63.07 -22.32
C SER A 362 -13.08 64.36 -23.14
N THR A 363 -12.03 65.18 -22.88
CA THR A 363 -10.93 65.56 -23.82
C THR A 363 -10.02 66.73 -23.34
N ARG A 364 -8.68 66.60 -23.51
CA ARG A 364 -7.67 67.60 -24.04
C ARG A 364 -7.46 68.96 -23.30
N LEU A 365 -6.33 69.72 -23.38
CA LEU A 365 -4.94 69.60 -23.92
C LEU A 365 -4.01 70.72 -23.31
N LEU A 366 -2.68 70.49 -23.30
CA LEU A 366 -1.48 71.41 -23.28
C LEU A 366 -1.61 72.95 -22.96
N LYS A 367 -0.63 73.69 -22.38
CA LYS A 367 0.81 73.79 -22.78
C LYS A 367 1.68 74.74 -21.87
N ARG A 368 3.02 74.57 -21.88
CA ARG A 368 4.12 75.61 -21.82
C ARG A 368 4.75 76.12 -20.48
N MET A 369 6.06 75.81 -20.30
CA MET A 369 7.28 76.58 -19.83
C MET A 369 7.17 77.77 -18.79
N THR A 370 8.14 78.15 -17.93
CA THR A 370 9.64 78.03 -17.94
C THR A 370 10.31 78.39 -16.57
N ARG A 371 11.53 77.85 -16.26
CA ARG A 371 12.68 78.37 -15.41
C ARG A 371 12.42 78.98 -14.00
N THR A 372 13.24 78.74 -12.96
CA THR A 372 14.69 79.04 -12.72
C THR A 372 15.38 77.97 -11.81
N ARG A 373 16.70 77.69 -11.78
CA ARG A 373 17.95 78.43 -11.36
C ARG A 373 17.90 78.93 -9.89
N ALA A 374 18.89 78.80 -8.98
CA ALA A 374 20.35 78.50 -8.99
C ALA A 374 20.83 78.15 -7.52
N ARG A 375 22.06 77.75 -7.13
CA ARG A 375 23.22 76.97 -7.69
C ARG A 375 24.37 76.83 -6.64
N SER A 376 24.69 75.60 -6.18
CA SER A 376 25.96 75.11 -5.53
C SER A 376 26.57 75.79 -4.27
N LYS A 377 26.93 75.01 -3.24
CA LYS A 377 28.33 74.76 -2.74
C LYS A 377 28.39 73.89 -1.45
N SER A 378 29.51 73.20 -1.26
CA SER A 378 29.99 72.48 -0.05
C SER A 378 31.06 73.35 0.70
N PRO A 379 31.65 73.01 1.89
CA PRO A 379 31.81 71.67 2.51
C PRO A 379 31.84 71.54 4.08
N LYS A 380 31.93 70.27 4.57
CA LYS A 380 32.54 69.76 5.83
C LYS A 380 32.27 70.45 7.20
N ARG A 381 31.44 69.80 8.07
CA ARG A 381 31.85 69.07 9.31
C ARG A 381 30.64 68.46 10.06
N GLN A 382 30.89 67.46 10.90
CA GLN A 382 29.98 66.79 11.86
C GLN A 382 29.83 67.62 13.17
N PRO A 383 28.92 67.33 14.16
CA PRO A 383 28.29 66.03 14.50
C PRO A 383 26.81 66.05 15.00
N TYR A 384 26.31 64.90 15.52
CA TYR A 384 25.11 64.67 16.38
C TYR A 384 23.76 65.28 15.94
N ASN A 385 22.73 64.50 15.59
CA ASN A 385 21.92 63.69 16.52
C ASN A 385 20.97 62.71 15.78
N ASN A 386 20.56 61.63 16.46
CA ASN A 386 19.54 60.70 15.95
C ASN A 386 18.11 61.18 16.27
N VAL A 387 17.29 61.38 15.23
CA VAL A 387 15.83 61.36 15.33
C VAL A 387 15.34 60.20 14.45
N LYS A 388 14.62 59.25 15.03
CA LYS A 388 13.99 58.16 14.26
C LYS A 388 12.70 58.69 13.64
N ASP A 389 12.76 59.04 12.36
CA ASP A 389 11.54 59.20 11.56
C ASP A 389 10.77 57.88 11.51
N LYS A 390 9.43 57.98 11.53
CA LYS A 390 8.56 56.81 11.36
C LYS A 390 8.69 56.32 9.91
N PRO A 391 8.78 55.00 9.65
CA PRO A 391 8.67 54.50 8.28
C PRO A 391 7.30 54.92 7.71
N LEU A 392 7.32 55.46 6.50
CA LEU A 392 6.11 55.70 5.72
C LEU A 392 5.40 54.36 5.42
N PRO A 393 4.07 54.34 5.24
CA PRO A 393 3.38 53.13 4.79
C PRO A 393 4.00 52.61 3.50
N GLU A 394 4.29 51.31 3.44
CA GLU A 394 4.73 50.67 2.19
C GLU A 394 3.69 50.91 1.10
N LEU A 395 4.12 51.51 -0.01
CA LEU A 395 3.31 51.58 -1.21
C LEU A 395 3.00 50.14 -1.66
N PRO A 396 1.73 49.81 -2.00
CA PRO A 396 1.37 48.45 -2.33
C PRO A 396 2.19 47.95 -3.52
N MET A 397 2.96 46.88 -3.29
CA MET A 397 3.78 46.24 -4.32
C MET A 397 2.88 45.91 -5.53
N PRO A 398 3.19 46.44 -6.74
CA PRO A 398 2.36 46.22 -7.90
C PRO A 398 2.34 44.73 -8.23
N GLY A 399 1.15 44.17 -8.45
CA GLY A 399 0.96 42.74 -8.68
C GLY A 399 1.87 42.20 -9.79
N VAL A 400 2.45 41.03 -9.56
CA VAL A 400 3.33 40.37 -10.53
C VAL A 400 2.46 39.70 -11.58
N LEU A 401 2.54 40.19 -12.81
CA LEU A 401 2.04 39.51 -13.99
C LEU A 401 3.27 39.09 -14.81
N GLU A 402 3.59 37.79 -14.80
CA GLU A 402 4.64 37.21 -15.62
C GLU A 402 4.05 36.14 -16.54
N THR A 403 4.29 36.25 -17.83
CA THR A 403 3.91 35.22 -18.81
C THR A 403 5.18 34.64 -19.42
N ARG A 404 5.46 33.36 -19.12
CA ARG A 404 6.62 32.63 -19.63
C ARG A 404 6.16 31.48 -20.53
N THR A 405 6.77 31.33 -21.70
CA THR A 405 6.63 30.12 -22.51
C THR A 405 7.30 28.95 -21.80
N LEU A 406 6.55 27.90 -21.46
CA LEU A 406 7.09 26.65 -20.92
C LEU A 406 7.65 25.78 -22.04
N GLN A 407 6.90 25.69 -23.14
CA GLN A 407 7.20 24.82 -24.28
C GLN A 407 6.65 25.47 -25.55
N THR A 408 7.43 25.43 -26.63
CA THR A 408 6.95 25.71 -27.99
C THR A 408 7.16 24.45 -28.82
N VAL A 409 6.11 23.99 -29.49
CA VAL A 409 6.21 22.94 -30.51
C VAL A 409 5.94 23.58 -31.87
N ILE A 410 6.87 23.41 -32.80
CA ILE A 410 6.76 23.91 -34.17
C ILE A 410 6.49 22.73 -35.08
N PHE A 411 5.31 22.71 -35.69
CA PHE A 411 4.92 21.72 -36.68
C PHE A 411 5.05 22.35 -38.07
N SER A 412 5.72 21.67 -39.01
CA SER A 412 5.77 22.07 -40.41
C SER A 412 5.27 20.90 -41.25
N THR A 413 4.34 21.14 -42.17
CA THR A 413 3.71 20.07 -42.98
C THR A 413 4.50 19.69 -44.24
N ARG A 414 5.74 20.19 -44.37
CA ARG A 414 6.65 19.91 -45.49
C ARG A 414 7.06 18.43 -45.57
N VAL A 415 6.37 17.68 -46.41
CA VAL A 415 6.84 16.37 -46.88
C VAL A 415 7.94 16.58 -47.93
N SER A 416 9.14 16.11 -47.65
CA SER A 416 10.22 16.08 -48.64
C SER A 416 9.97 14.97 -49.67
N VAL A 417 9.56 15.35 -50.89
CA VAL A 417 9.39 14.45 -52.04
C VAL A 417 10.35 14.90 -53.14
N PRO A 418 11.15 14.01 -53.77
CA PRO A 418 12.00 14.37 -54.90
C PRO A 418 11.15 14.73 -56.15
N PRO A 419 11.68 15.53 -57.08
CA PRO A 419 10.93 15.93 -58.27
C PRO A 419 10.76 14.77 -59.25
N LEU A 420 9.56 14.66 -59.84
CA LEU A 420 9.26 13.79 -60.98
C LEU A 420 8.28 14.52 -61.93
N ASP A 421 8.36 14.17 -63.21
CA ASP A 421 8.02 15.08 -64.31
C ASP A 421 6.54 15.30 -64.60
N ALA A 422 6.28 16.41 -65.30
CA ALA A 422 4.95 16.82 -65.74
C ALA A 422 4.67 16.47 -67.20
N SER A 423 3.85 15.45 -67.46
CA SER A 423 3.01 15.40 -68.67
C SER A 423 1.91 14.34 -68.61
N THR A 424 0.64 14.76 -68.59
CA THR A 424 -0.42 14.42 -69.58
C THR A 424 -1.80 14.92 -69.10
N LEU A 425 -2.70 15.17 -70.04
CA LEU A 425 -4.06 15.68 -69.85
C LEU A 425 -5.04 14.64 -70.44
N SER A 426 -6.00 14.14 -69.65
CA SER A 426 -7.41 14.58 -69.63
C SER A 426 -8.35 13.50 -70.27
N PRO A 427 -9.69 13.65 -70.37
CA PRO A 427 -10.59 12.83 -69.54
C PRO A 427 -11.78 12.17 -70.30
N PHE A 428 -12.65 11.40 -69.61
CA PHE A 428 -14.13 11.62 -69.51
C PHE A 428 -14.99 10.40 -69.08
N TRP A 429 -16.18 10.70 -68.50
CA TRP A 429 -17.44 9.90 -68.29
C TRP A 429 -17.37 8.48 -67.64
N SER A 430 -18.44 7.89 -67.04
CA SER A 430 -19.43 8.37 -66.03
C SER A 430 -20.44 7.27 -65.62
N LEU A 431 -21.08 7.45 -64.45
CA LEU A 431 -22.46 7.04 -64.08
C LEU A 431 -22.83 5.55 -63.79
N GLN A 432 -23.56 5.40 -62.67
CA GLN A 432 -24.61 4.40 -62.34
C GLN A 432 -24.20 2.90 -62.16
N SER A 433 -24.80 2.11 -61.25
CA SER A 433 -25.84 2.39 -60.22
C SER A 433 -25.82 1.37 -59.06
N ALA A 434 -26.24 1.81 -57.87
CA ALA A 434 -26.66 0.98 -56.71
C ALA A 434 -28.22 0.78 -56.74
N PRO A 435 -28.96 0.26 -55.73
CA PRO A 435 -28.58 -0.18 -54.36
C PRO A 435 -29.30 -1.45 -53.83
N LEU A 436 -29.07 -1.79 -52.54
CA LEU A 436 -30.00 -2.19 -51.44
C LEU A 436 -29.13 -2.77 -50.29
N ALA A 437 -29.13 -2.27 -49.04
CA ALA A 437 -30.17 -2.26 -47.98
C ALA A 437 -30.38 -3.66 -47.33
N LEU A 438 -30.72 -3.88 -46.06
CA LEU A 438 -31.17 -3.07 -44.89
C LEU A 438 -30.40 -3.59 -43.62
N VAL A 439 -30.38 -3.04 -42.37
CA VAL A 439 -30.86 -1.81 -41.69
C VAL A 439 -30.03 -1.61 -40.38
N SER A 440 -30.10 -0.45 -39.71
CA SER A 440 -29.63 -0.24 -38.32
C SER A 440 -30.60 0.63 -37.51
N GLY A 441 -30.86 0.32 -36.23
CA GLY A 441 -31.51 1.22 -35.27
C GLY A 441 -30.49 1.77 -34.26
N LEU A 442 -30.35 3.08 -34.00
CA LEU A 442 -31.29 4.17 -33.66
C LEU A 442 -31.42 4.41 -32.15
N TYR A 443 -30.60 5.34 -31.66
CA TYR A 443 -31.11 6.50 -30.92
C TYR A 443 -30.56 7.80 -31.57
N ARG A 444 -31.20 8.94 -31.28
CA ARG A 444 -31.24 10.20 -32.05
C ARG A 444 -31.67 11.29 -31.05
N VAL A 445 -31.37 12.60 -31.09
CA VAL A 445 -31.15 13.59 -32.17
C VAL A 445 -30.34 14.79 -31.62
N ALA A 446 -29.45 15.38 -32.43
CA ALA A 446 -29.19 16.84 -32.50
C ALA A 446 -28.64 17.17 -33.91
N SER A 447 -28.83 18.38 -34.45
CA SER A 447 -28.86 18.59 -35.91
C SER A 447 -28.06 19.75 -36.52
N ALA A 448 -27.25 19.41 -37.53
CA ALA A 448 -26.85 20.21 -38.71
C ALA A 448 -25.90 21.43 -38.46
N PRO A 449 -25.25 22.00 -39.51
CA PRO A 449 -25.25 21.64 -40.94
C PRO A 449 -23.86 21.27 -41.53
N HIS A 450 -23.80 20.96 -42.83
CA HIS A 450 -22.58 20.49 -43.50
C HIS A 450 -21.57 21.58 -43.87
N THR A 451 -20.35 21.46 -43.36
CA THR A 451 -19.11 22.07 -43.88
C THR A 451 -18.12 20.96 -44.26
N PHE A 452 -17.22 21.21 -45.23
CA PHE A 452 -15.97 20.43 -45.31
C PHE A 452 -14.95 21.19 -44.49
N GLU A 453 -14.62 20.65 -43.32
CA GLU A 453 -13.45 21.05 -42.54
C GLU A 453 -12.34 20.03 -42.79
N THR A 454 -11.16 20.55 -43.13
CA THR A 454 -9.99 19.72 -43.46
C THR A 454 -9.19 19.53 -42.18
N TRP A 455 -9.51 18.49 -41.42
CA TRP A 455 -8.91 18.22 -40.12
C TRP A 455 -7.43 17.86 -40.25
N ILE A 456 -6.54 18.69 -39.70
CA ILE A 456 -5.13 18.38 -39.51
C ILE A 456 -4.95 17.98 -38.04
N SER A 457 -4.66 16.70 -37.81
CA SER A 457 -4.28 16.18 -36.50
C SER A 457 -2.76 16.11 -36.40
N LEU A 458 -2.19 16.68 -35.32
CA LEU A 458 -0.75 16.73 -35.08
C LEU A 458 -0.45 15.95 -33.80
N VAL A 459 0.13 14.76 -33.98
CA VAL A 459 0.50 13.85 -32.90
C VAL A 459 1.93 14.15 -32.45
N SER A 460 2.17 14.14 -31.15
CA SER A 460 3.54 14.17 -30.61
C SER A 460 4.33 12.98 -31.15
N MET A 461 5.42 13.22 -31.87
CA MET A 461 6.27 12.16 -32.41
C MET A 461 7.07 11.51 -31.28
N SER A 462 6.49 10.48 -30.66
CA SER A 462 7.27 9.42 -30.03
C SER A 462 8.11 8.74 -31.11
N ASP A 463 9.40 8.55 -30.86
CA ASP A 463 10.28 7.85 -31.80
C ASP A 463 9.75 6.45 -32.17
N HIS A 464 10.11 6.00 -33.38
CA HIS A 464 9.74 4.67 -33.86
C HIS A 464 10.39 3.59 -32.96
N PRO A 465 9.73 2.45 -32.65
CA PRO A 465 10.28 1.49 -31.70
C PRO A 465 11.70 1.01 -32.06
N THR A 466 11.97 0.91 -33.36
CA THR A 466 13.28 0.53 -33.93
C THR A 466 14.41 1.52 -33.66
N ALA A 467 14.13 2.76 -33.24
CA ALA A 467 15.17 3.72 -32.85
C ALA A 467 15.95 3.28 -31.59
N SER A 468 15.37 2.37 -30.81
CA SER A 468 15.99 1.74 -29.64
C SER A 468 16.63 0.37 -29.93
N TRP A 469 16.61 -0.10 -31.19
CA TRP A 469 17.05 -1.44 -31.55
C TRP A 469 18.49 -1.46 -32.00
N GLU A 470 19.29 -2.29 -31.34
CA GLU A 470 20.68 -2.57 -31.65
C GLU A 470 20.76 -3.99 -32.23
N ALA A 471 21.45 -4.15 -33.36
CA ALA A 471 21.60 -5.44 -34.01
C ALA A 471 22.69 -6.28 -33.33
N LEU A 472 22.43 -7.59 -33.23
CA LEU A 472 23.37 -8.62 -32.83
C LEU A 472 23.41 -9.67 -33.96
N GLN A 473 24.58 -10.24 -34.27
CA GLN A 473 24.84 -10.99 -35.51
C GLN A 473 24.65 -10.12 -36.77
N ASP A 474 24.59 -10.73 -37.96
CA ASP A 474 24.40 -10.07 -39.28
C ASP A 474 23.02 -9.41 -39.49
N GLY A 475 22.55 -8.61 -38.53
CA GLY A 475 21.31 -7.83 -38.63
C GLY A 475 20.01 -8.64 -38.50
N ASN A 476 20.06 -9.85 -37.94
CA ASN A 476 18.90 -10.75 -37.80
C ASN A 476 18.33 -10.85 -36.38
N VAL A 477 19.15 -10.72 -35.33
CA VAL A 477 18.69 -10.60 -33.95
C VAL A 477 18.83 -9.14 -33.52
N PHE A 478 17.87 -8.66 -32.75
CA PHE A 478 17.88 -7.30 -32.21
C PHE A 478 17.72 -7.36 -30.70
N TYR A 479 18.41 -6.47 -30.00
CA TYR A 479 18.19 -6.14 -28.59
C TYR A 479 17.76 -4.69 -28.48
N ARG A 480 17.09 -4.33 -27.39
CA ARG A 480 16.73 -2.94 -27.08
C ARG A 480 16.94 -2.64 -25.61
N ARG A 481 17.46 -1.44 -25.33
CA ARG A 481 17.53 -0.86 -24.00
C ARG A 481 16.40 0.15 -23.84
N HIS A 482 15.53 -0.06 -22.85
CA HIS A 482 14.46 0.86 -22.50
C HIS A 482 14.71 1.42 -21.09
N GLN A 483 14.73 2.75 -20.94
CA GLN A 483 14.84 3.39 -19.63
C GLN A 483 13.46 3.42 -18.97
N ASN A 484 13.22 2.56 -17.97
CA ASN A 484 11.95 2.52 -17.24
C ASN A 484 11.74 3.80 -16.42
N TYR A 485 12.80 4.24 -15.72
CA TYR A 485 12.75 5.40 -14.83
C TYR A 485 14.04 6.23 -14.88
N SER A 486 13.89 7.53 -14.62
CA SER A 486 14.98 8.44 -14.27
C SER A 486 14.97 8.61 -12.74
N ILE A 487 16.10 8.30 -12.09
CA ILE A 487 16.24 8.25 -10.63
C ILE A 487 17.44 9.05 -10.07
N PRO A 488 17.89 10.16 -10.71
CA PRO A 488 19.14 10.85 -10.34
C PRO A 488 19.18 11.27 -8.87
N GLY A 489 20.18 10.76 -8.16
CA GLY A 489 20.41 11.06 -6.75
C GLY A 489 19.40 10.45 -5.76
N LYS A 490 18.45 9.61 -6.21
CA LYS A 490 17.49 8.94 -5.31
C LYS A 490 18.08 7.77 -4.52
N LEU A 491 19.02 7.05 -5.13
CA LEU A 491 19.70 5.89 -4.53
C LEU A 491 21.07 6.30 -3.95
N PRO A 492 21.57 5.58 -2.92
CA PRO A 492 22.95 5.69 -2.49
C PRO A 492 23.90 5.09 -3.54
N ASN A 493 25.21 5.33 -3.38
CA ASN A 493 26.24 4.69 -4.21
C ASN A 493 26.22 3.16 -4.02
N LEU A 494 25.80 2.43 -5.05
CA LEU A 494 25.57 0.98 -4.96
C LEU A 494 26.83 0.19 -4.59
N ASN A 495 28.03 0.68 -4.92
CA ASN A 495 29.29 0.01 -4.56
C ASN A 495 29.52 -0.05 -3.03
N ASP A 496 28.96 0.88 -2.25
CA ASP A 496 29.11 0.90 -0.78
C ASP A 496 28.18 -0.10 -0.05
N PHE A 497 27.33 -0.84 -0.78
CA PHE A 497 26.26 -1.67 -0.24
C PHE A 497 26.30 -3.09 -0.82
N LEU A 498 25.89 -4.06 0.00
CA LEU A 498 25.35 -5.33 -0.50
C LEU A 498 23.93 -5.04 -1.00
N VAL A 499 23.55 -5.61 -2.14
CA VAL A 499 22.27 -5.35 -2.82
C VAL A 499 21.60 -6.67 -3.20
N ALA A 500 20.27 -6.74 -3.07
CA ALA A 500 19.45 -7.83 -3.58
C ALA A 500 18.21 -7.26 -4.28
N GLY A 501 18.00 -7.62 -5.55
CA GLY A 501 16.84 -7.19 -6.34
C GLY A 501 15.78 -8.28 -6.45
N CYS A 502 14.51 -7.90 -6.31
CA CYS A 502 13.38 -8.79 -6.54
C CYS A 502 13.03 -8.83 -8.04
N ARG A 503 12.63 -10.01 -8.53
CA ARG A 503 12.24 -10.27 -9.93
C ARG A 503 10.81 -9.81 -10.23
N TYR A 504 10.41 -9.84 -11.50
CA TYR A 504 9.12 -9.36 -12.04
C TYR A 504 8.82 -7.88 -11.73
N GLY A 505 9.84 -7.01 -11.80
CA GLY A 505 9.69 -5.58 -11.47
C GLY A 505 9.60 -5.27 -9.97
N GLY A 506 10.11 -6.15 -9.13
CA GLY A 506 10.09 -5.99 -7.67
C GLY A 506 11.11 -5.00 -7.10
N PRO A 507 11.06 -4.74 -5.78
CA PRO A 507 11.93 -3.79 -5.07
C PRO A 507 13.40 -4.22 -4.96
N LEU A 508 14.25 -3.29 -4.53
CA LEU A 508 15.65 -3.47 -4.19
C LEU A 508 15.82 -3.42 -2.67
N ALA A 509 16.58 -4.34 -2.07
CA ALA A 509 17.08 -4.24 -0.70
C ALA A 509 18.57 -3.89 -0.72
N LEU A 510 19.00 -3.01 0.17
CA LEU A 510 20.39 -2.57 0.32
C LEU A 510 20.80 -2.64 1.80
N MET A 511 22.02 -3.14 2.07
CA MET A 511 22.65 -3.10 3.39
C MET A 511 24.09 -2.61 3.25
N ARG A 512 24.53 -1.72 4.14
CA ARG A 512 25.89 -1.16 4.12
C ARG A 512 26.95 -2.26 4.24
N ASP A 513 27.85 -2.38 3.25
CA ASP A 513 28.88 -3.42 3.22
C ASP A 513 30.02 -3.11 4.20
N THR A 514 29.98 -3.75 5.38
CA THR A 514 30.98 -3.53 6.44
C THR A 514 32.40 -3.97 6.09
N SER A 515 32.64 -4.68 4.98
CA SER A 515 33.99 -5.03 4.53
C SER A 515 34.70 -3.84 3.85
N LYS A 516 33.95 -2.96 3.18
CA LYS A 516 34.47 -1.81 2.43
C LYS A 516 34.69 -0.60 3.32
N VAL A 517 35.84 0.06 3.20
CA VAL A 517 36.15 1.31 3.91
C VAL A 517 35.54 2.49 3.15
N VAL A 518 34.59 3.20 3.75
CA VAL A 518 33.95 4.38 3.16
C VAL A 518 34.52 5.66 3.76
N ALA A 519 34.91 6.60 2.90
CA ALA A 519 35.29 7.95 3.31
C ALA A 519 34.07 8.73 3.81
N LEU A 520 34.14 9.27 5.04
CA LEU A 520 33.09 10.08 5.64
C LEU A 520 32.97 11.44 4.92
N GLN A 521 32.20 11.49 3.82
CA GLN A 521 31.87 12.75 3.15
C GLN A 521 31.02 13.64 4.07
N VAL A 522 31.60 14.76 4.49
CA VAL A 522 30.97 15.77 5.34
C VAL A 522 29.82 16.44 4.57
N GLY A 523 28.58 15.98 4.80
CA GLY A 523 27.37 16.62 4.27
C GLY A 523 26.16 15.70 4.09
N ARG A 524 26.34 14.40 3.85
CA ARG A 524 25.23 13.43 3.76
C ARG A 524 24.92 12.80 5.12
N ALA A 525 23.67 12.41 5.33
CA ALA A 525 23.16 12.02 6.65
C ALA A 525 23.78 10.71 7.18
N THR A 526 24.15 10.71 8.45
CA THR A 526 24.89 9.61 9.10
C THR A 526 24.05 8.35 9.41
N SER A 527 22.74 8.38 9.17
CA SER A 527 21.84 7.23 9.46
C SER A 527 22.08 6.02 8.56
N ALA A 528 22.50 6.22 7.30
CA ALA A 528 22.79 5.14 6.35
C ALA A 528 24.06 4.32 6.70
N PHE A 529 24.76 4.68 7.78
CA PHE A 529 25.97 4.01 8.27
C PHE A 529 25.74 3.30 9.62
N ALA A 530 24.49 3.17 10.07
CA ALA A 530 24.14 2.27 11.17
C ALA A 530 24.48 0.81 10.79
N LYS A 531 25.21 0.10 11.67
CA LYS A 531 25.52 -1.31 11.45
C LYS A 531 24.22 -2.12 11.32
N ALA A 532 24.17 -2.99 10.30
CA ALA A 532 23.05 -3.89 10.04
C ALA A 532 21.67 -3.21 9.83
N GLN A 533 21.63 -1.97 9.31
CA GLN A 533 20.41 -1.40 8.76
C GLN A 533 20.17 -1.88 7.32
N ILE A 534 18.95 -2.35 7.04
CA ILE A 534 18.48 -2.67 5.68
C ILE A 534 17.53 -1.56 5.21
N GLN A 535 17.70 -1.15 3.96
CA GLN A 535 16.89 -0.13 3.29
C GLN A 535 16.29 -0.72 2.02
N VAL A 536 14.98 -0.57 1.83
CA VAL A 536 14.23 -1.12 0.69
C VAL A 536 13.69 0.02 -0.17
N TYR A 537 13.95 -0.04 -1.47
CA TYR A 537 13.58 0.97 -2.46
C TYR A 537 12.76 0.36 -3.60
N SER A 538 11.86 1.15 -4.19
CA SER A 538 11.23 0.81 -5.47
C SER A 538 12.22 0.97 -6.63
N PRO A 539 12.00 0.30 -7.79
CA PRO A 539 12.74 0.56 -9.02
C PRO A 539 12.68 2.02 -9.52
N ALA A 540 11.73 2.82 -9.04
CA ALA A 540 11.63 4.26 -9.32
C ALA A 540 12.39 5.13 -8.29
N GLY A 541 13.16 4.50 -7.39
CA GLY A 541 14.02 5.16 -6.39
C GLY A 541 13.29 5.65 -5.12
N GLU A 542 12.03 5.29 -4.91
CA GLU A 542 11.28 5.69 -3.71
C GLU A 542 11.57 4.73 -2.55
N SER A 543 11.86 5.26 -1.36
CA SER A 543 12.09 4.46 -0.14
C SER A 543 10.77 3.83 0.34
N LEU A 544 10.68 2.50 0.35
CA LEU A 544 9.52 1.73 0.77
C LEU A 544 9.56 1.37 2.27
N LEU A 545 10.68 0.82 2.74
CA LEU A 545 10.86 0.32 4.10
C LEU A 545 12.32 0.52 4.56
N VAL A 546 12.52 0.84 5.84
CA VAL A 546 13.85 0.87 6.47
C VAL A 546 13.74 0.26 7.86
N PHE A 547 14.53 -0.78 8.15
CA PHE A 547 14.57 -1.44 9.45
C PHE A 547 16.00 -1.78 9.87
N SER A 548 16.20 -2.05 11.17
CA SER A 548 17.50 -2.43 11.73
C SER A 548 17.47 -3.88 12.19
N TRP A 549 18.58 -4.58 11.99
CA TRP A 549 18.74 -5.98 12.38
C TRP A 549 19.51 -6.11 13.70
N ASP A 550 19.10 -7.07 14.53
CA ASP A 550 19.50 -7.26 15.94
C ASP A 550 20.10 -8.65 16.25
N GLN A 551 19.88 -9.67 15.42
CA GLN A 551 20.31 -11.06 15.66
C GLN A 551 21.62 -11.41 14.94
N GLY A 552 22.77 -11.01 15.50
CA GLY A 552 24.09 -11.35 14.95
C GLY A 552 24.37 -10.73 13.58
N LYS A 553 25.41 -11.21 12.88
CA LYS A 553 25.78 -10.77 11.53
C LYS A 553 24.85 -11.39 10.48
N ILE A 554 24.33 -10.57 9.58
CA ILE A 554 23.63 -11.03 8.37
C ILE A 554 24.65 -11.65 7.41
N VAL A 555 24.39 -12.88 6.95
CA VAL A 555 25.15 -13.56 5.90
C VAL A 555 24.56 -13.27 4.52
N LYS A 556 23.22 -13.35 4.40
CA LYS A 556 22.52 -13.13 3.13
C LYS A 556 21.14 -12.52 3.34
N PHE A 557 20.67 -11.82 2.31
CA PHE A 557 19.26 -11.49 2.15
C PHE A 557 18.86 -11.60 0.68
N GLY A 558 17.58 -11.83 0.43
CA GLY A 558 17.03 -12.12 -0.90
C GLY A 558 15.50 -12.16 -0.87
N TRP A 559 14.88 -12.27 -2.05
CA TRP A 559 13.44 -12.03 -2.20
C TRP A 559 12.66 -13.30 -2.53
N THR A 560 11.50 -13.43 -1.89
CA THR A 560 10.47 -14.41 -2.27
C THR A 560 9.68 -13.93 -3.50
N ILE A 561 8.94 -14.83 -4.15
CA ILE A 561 8.03 -14.46 -5.26
C ILE A 561 6.96 -13.41 -4.87
N GLU A 562 6.61 -13.33 -3.58
CA GLU A 562 5.56 -12.48 -3.01
C GLU A 562 6.03 -11.05 -2.62
N GLU A 563 7.27 -10.66 -2.93
CA GLU A 563 7.92 -9.43 -2.42
C GLU A 563 8.13 -9.41 -0.89
N ARG A 564 8.15 -10.58 -0.21
CA ARG A 564 8.71 -10.71 1.14
C ARG A 564 10.24 -10.82 1.08
N LEU A 565 10.94 -10.15 2.00
CA LEU A 565 12.41 -10.14 2.10
C LEU A 565 12.88 -11.19 3.12
N ALA A 566 13.57 -12.22 2.66
CA ALA A 566 14.26 -13.17 3.52
C ALA A 566 15.64 -12.62 3.94
N VAL A 567 15.96 -12.70 5.22
CA VAL A 567 17.25 -12.29 5.82
C VAL A 567 17.76 -13.42 6.72
N LEU A 568 18.99 -13.89 6.50
CA LEU A 568 19.62 -15.02 7.19
C LEU A 568 20.90 -14.57 7.91
N ASN A 569 21.08 -14.99 9.17
CA ASN A 569 22.27 -14.70 9.97
C ASN A 569 23.29 -15.86 10.01
N GLU A 570 24.43 -15.58 10.65
CA GLU A 570 25.52 -16.55 10.85
C GLU A 570 25.18 -17.71 11.79
N GLU A 571 24.12 -17.60 12.60
CA GLU A 571 23.63 -18.62 13.55
C GLU A 571 22.58 -19.57 12.93
N GLY A 572 22.26 -19.40 11.64
CA GLY A 572 21.23 -20.18 10.97
C GLY A 572 19.79 -19.78 11.31
N VAL A 573 19.56 -18.57 11.84
CA VAL A 573 18.23 -17.99 12.03
C VAL A 573 17.89 -17.14 10.81
N TYR A 574 16.70 -17.34 10.23
CA TYR A 574 16.20 -16.51 9.14
C TYR A 574 14.86 -15.86 9.49
N ARG A 575 14.66 -14.63 9.03
CA ARG A 575 13.41 -13.88 9.14
C ARG A 575 12.88 -13.52 7.76
N LEU A 576 11.55 -13.57 7.61
CA LEU A 576 10.82 -13.13 6.43
C LEU A 576 10.09 -11.83 6.78
N TYR A 577 10.57 -10.70 6.28
CA TYR A 577 9.93 -9.39 6.42
C TYR A 577 8.91 -9.16 5.30
N ASP A 578 7.79 -8.54 5.64
CA ASP A 578 6.93 -7.89 4.65
C ASP A 578 7.43 -6.48 4.30
N LEU A 579 6.64 -5.71 3.54
CA LEU A 579 6.97 -4.32 3.17
C LEU A 579 6.46 -3.29 4.21
N GLN A 580 5.90 -3.76 5.33
CA GLN A 580 5.43 -2.99 6.47
C GLN A 580 6.49 -2.98 7.58
N GLY A 581 7.32 -4.02 7.64
CA GLY A 581 8.39 -4.22 8.63
C GLY A 581 8.07 -5.29 9.69
N ASP A 582 6.89 -5.91 9.62
CA ASP A 582 6.55 -7.08 10.43
C ASP A 582 7.28 -8.31 9.86
N TYR A 583 7.59 -9.31 10.70
CA TYR A 583 8.33 -10.50 10.27
C TYR A 583 7.88 -11.81 10.92
N GLN A 584 8.16 -12.91 10.21
CA GLN A 584 8.12 -14.27 10.72
C GLN A 584 9.56 -14.77 10.90
N GLN A 585 9.86 -15.50 11.98
CA GLN A 585 11.21 -16.01 12.27
C GLN A 585 11.23 -17.55 12.31
N TYR A 586 12.27 -18.12 11.69
CA TYR A 586 12.50 -19.56 11.55
C TYR A 586 13.99 -19.89 11.75
N SER A 587 14.35 -21.17 11.82
CA SER A 587 15.71 -21.62 12.08
C SER A 587 16.09 -22.86 11.24
N LEU A 588 17.36 -22.91 10.85
CA LEU A 588 18.02 -24.04 10.19
C LEU A 588 18.42 -25.17 11.19
N GLY A 589 17.93 -25.13 12.43
CA GLY A 589 18.19 -26.15 13.46
C GLY A 589 19.53 -25.99 14.17
N SER A 590 19.81 -26.91 15.11
CA SER A 590 21.01 -26.84 15.96
C SER A 590 22.32 -27.01 15.19
N GLU A 591 22.35 -27.87 14.16
CA GLU A 591 23.53 -28.07 13.29
C GLU A 591 24.04 -26.74 12.70
N ALA A 592 23.13 -25.91 12.18
CA ALA A 592 23.47 -24.60 11.64
C ALA A 592 23.91 -23.59 12.72
N SER A 593 23.38 -23.71 13.94
CA SER A 593 23.72 -22.84 15.08
C SER A 593 25.05 -23.23 15.74
N GLU A 594 25.44 -24.50 15.70
CA GLU A 594 26.71 -25.02 16.24
C GLU A 594 27.87 -24.85 15.25
N LEU A 595 27.62 -25.04 13.95
CA LEU A 595 28.64 -24.96 12.89
C LEU A 595 28.75 -23.57 12.24
N GLY A 596 27.71 -22.74 12.39
CA GLY A 596 27.56 -21.46 11.73
C GLY A 596 27.29 -21.56 10.22
N ILE A 597 26.79 -20.47 9.63
CA ILE A 597 26.56 -20.33 8.17
C ILE A 597 27.61 -19.41 7.54
N VAL A 598 28.18 -19.83 6.41
CA VAL A 598 29.28 -19.14 5.69
C VAL A 598 28.76 -18.30 4.52
N ASP A 599 27.90 -18.88 3.67
CA ASP A 599 27.20 -18.20 2.57
C ASP A 599 25.82 -18.88 2.36
N ALA A 600 24.92 -18.22 1.62
CA ALA A 600 23.65 -18.79 1.21
C ALA A 600 23.19 -18.30 -0.17
N ARG A 601 22.29 -19.06 -0.78
CA ARG A 601 21.58 -18.71 -2.02
C ARG A 601 20.09 -18.77 -1.75
N ILE A 602 19.44 -17.61 -1.77
CA ILE A 602 17.98 -17.45 -1.62
C ILE A 602 17.37 -17.39 -3.02
N HIS A 603 16.31 -18.15 -3.26
CA HIS A 603 15.53 -18.14 -4.50
C HIS A 603 14.03 -17.95 -4.19
N GLU A 604 13.20 -17.78 -5.21
CA GLU A 604 11.78 -17.41 -5.05
C GLU A 604 10.98 -18.29 -4.08
N ASN A 605 11.30 -19.59 -4.04
CA ASN A 605 10.56 -20.65 -3.35
C ASN A 605 11.39 -21.35 -2.24
N GLY A 606 12.50 -20.77 -1.77
CA GLY A 606 13.32 -21.39 -0.73
C GLY A 606 14.73 -20.81 -0.60
N LEU A 607 15.60 -21.50 0.15
CA LEU A 607 17.03 -21.18 0.21
C LEU A 607 17.91 -22.42 0.39
N VAL A 608 19.18 -22.29 0.02
CA VAL A 608 20.25 -23.21 0.39
C VAL A 608 21.29 -22.43 1.20
N ALA A 609 21.77 -23.01 2.31
CA ALA A 609 22.82 -22.45 3.14
C ALA A 609 24.03 -23.40 3.22
N LEU A 610 25.24 -22.84 3.25
CA LEU A 610 26.51 -23.57 3.40
C LEU A 610 27.02 -23.40 4.83
N THR A 611 27.21 -24.50 5.58
CA THR A 611 27.68 -24.44 6.97
C THR A 611 29.20 -24.25 7.08
N GLY A 612 29.70 -23.93 8.27
CA GLY A 612 31.14 -23.92 8.57
C GLY A 612 31.85 -25.26 8.40
N SER A 613 31.11 -26.38 8.28
CA SER A 613 31.65 -27.71 7.94
C SER A 613 31.62 -28.03 6.45
N LEU A 614 31.18 -27.07 5.62
CA LEU A 614 30.95 -27.21 4.17
C LEU A 614 29.79 -28.18 3.79
N THR A 615 28.91 -28.52 4.74
CA THR A 615 27.62 -29.18 4.43
C THR A 615 26.61 -28.18 3.87
N LEU A 616 25.72 -28.65 2.99
CA LEU A 616 24.65 -27.85 2.38
C LEU A 616 23.29 -28.21 3.01
N LEU A 617 22.54 -27.18 3.41
CA LEU A 617 21.21 -27.30 4.00
C LEU A 617 20.17 -26.60 3.11
N GLU A 618 19.21 -27.36 2.57
CA GLU A 618 18.08 -26.87 1.78
C GLU A 618 16.86 -26.57 2.67
N VAL A 619 16.20 -25.43 2.48
CA VAL A 619 14.86 -25.14 3.01
C VAL A 619 13.87 -24.99 1.85
N LYS A 620 12.85 -25.85 1.85
CA LYS A 620 11.75 -25.84 0.87
C LYS A 620 10.62 -24.93 1.34
N GLY A 621 10.24 -23.97 0.49
CA GLY A 621 9.18 -23.02 0.79
C GLY A 621 9.53 -22.06 1.93
N TRP A 622 8.50 -21.38 2.42
CA TRP A 622 8.62 -20.27 3.36
C TRP A 622 7.81 -20.45 4.65
N GLU A 623 7.44 -21.70 4.96
CA GLU A 623 6.55 -22.10 6.06
C GLU A 623 7.30 -22.56 7.33
N GLY A 624 8.63 -22.58 7.31
CA GLY A 624 9.44 -23.09 8.43
C GLY A 624 9.63 -24.61 8.43
N ALA A 625 9.63 -25.24 7.25
CA ALA A 625 9.93 -26.66 7.11
C ALA A 625 11.32 -27.00 7.68
N LYS A 626 11.47 -28.20 8.26
CA LYS A 626 12.78 -28.68 8.73
C LYS A 626 13.75 -28.71 7.54
N PRO A 627 14.98 -28.16 7.67
CA PRO A 627 15.96 -28.21 6.60
C PRO A 627 16.38 -29.64 6.26
N LEU A 628 16.78 -29.82 5.01
CA LEU A 628 17.22 -31.07 4.41
C LEU A 628 18.71 -30.97 4.08
N THR A 629 19.52 -31.83 4.69
CA THR A 629 20.96 -31.92 4.39
C THR A 629 21.13 -32.60 3.03
N LEU A 630 21.77 -31.92 2.09
CA LEU A 630 22.07 -32.46 0.76
C LEU A 630 23.26 -33.43 0.79
N ALA A 631 23.55 -34.09 -0.34
CA ALA A 631 24.71 -34.96 -0.46
C ALA A 631 26.01 -34.21 -0.13
N ASN A 632 26.96 -34.89 0.53
CA ASN A 632 28.20 -34.26 0.99
C ASN A 632 29.21 -34.16 -0.17
N PRO A 633 29.64 -32.95 -0.58
CA PRO A 633 30.54 -32.79 -1.72
C PRO A 633 32.01 -33.12 -1.42
N GLY A 634 32.37 -33.43 -0.17
CA GLY A 634 33.73 -33.82 0.21
C GLY A 634 34.78 -32.70 0.12
N LEU A 635 34.35 -31.44 0.08
CA LEU A 635 35.23 -30.28 -0.09
C LEU A 635 36.21 -30.12 1.08
N SER A 636 37.46 -29.77 0.76
CA SER A 636 38.52 -29.45 1.73
C SER A 636 38.62 -27.96 2.07
N GLN A 637 38.03 -27.11 1.23
CA GLN A 637 38.01 -25.64 1.33
C GLN A 637 36.67 -25.12 0.77
N PRO A 638 36.19 -23.93 1.19
CA PRO A 638 34.96 -23.35 0.64
C PRO A 638 35.06 -23.14 -0.89
N PRO A 639 33.95 -23.29 -1.63
CA PRO A 639 33.95 -23.13 -3.08
C PRO A 639 34.23 -21.68 -3.50
N HIS A 640 34.94 -21.49 -4.61
CA HIS A 640 35.29 -20.16 -5.16
C HIS A 640 34.05 -19.34 -5.54
N SER A 641 33.05 -20.03 -6.09
CA SER A 641 31.72 -19.49 -6.36
C SER A 641 30.71 -20.65 -6.36
N TRP A 642 29.42 -20.35 -6.19
CA TRP A 642 28.38 -21.36 -6.30
C TRP A 642 27.02 -20.76 -6.66
N ALA A 643 26.15 -21.60 -7.22
CA ALA A 643 24.80 -21.25 -7.63
C ALA A 643 23.81 -22.39 -7.33
N VAL A 644 22.52 -22.09 -7.45
CA VAL A 644 21.41 -23.03 -7.24
C VAL A 644 20.47 -22.98 -8.43
N ILE A 645 20.07 -24.14 -8.94
CA ILE A 645 18.96 -24.30 -9.88
C ILE A 645 17.73 -24.75 -9.07
N PRO A 646 16.65 -23.94 -9.01
CA PRO A 646 15.41 -24.30 -8.30
C PRO A 646 14.74 -25.58 -8.84
N PRO A 647 13.99 -26.32 -8.00
CA PRO A 647 13.39 -27.61 -8.37
C PRO A 647 12.29 -27.49 -9.44
N ASP A 648 11.77 -26.27 -9.62
CA ASP A 648 10.81 -25.92 -10.66
C ASP A 648 11.45 -25.93 -12.07
N LEU A 649 12.78 -25.82 -12.16
CA LEU A 649 13.57 -25.82 -13.39
C LEU A 649 14.33 -27.13 -13.65
N THR A 650 14.64 -27.93 -12.63
CA THR A 650 15.33 -29.22 -12.78
C THR A 650 14.40 -30.33 -13.27
N ILE A 651 14.96 -31.35 -13.94
CA ILE A 651 14.22 -32.54 -14.40
C ILE A 651 13.88 -33.46 -13.21
N SER A 652 14.77 -33.54 -12.21
CA SER A 652 14.62 -34.35 -11.00
C SER A 652 13.56 -33.85 -10.03
N ARG A 653 13.12 -32.58 -10.15
CA ARG A 653 12.32 -31.87 -9.13
C ARG A 653 13.00 -31.80 -7.77
N HIS A 654 14.33 -31.75 -7.78
CA HIS A 654 15.17 -31.48 -6.62
C HIS A 654 15.96 -30.18 -6.85
N VAL A 655 16.34 -29.49 -5.76
CA VAL A 655 17.34 -28.43 -5.85
C VAL A 655 18.65 -29.04 -6.32
N GLU A 656 19.25 -28.41 -7.33
CA GLU A 656 20.59 -28.74 -7.81
C GLU A 656 21.54 -27.59 -7.47
N VAL A 657 22.64 -27.89 -6.78
CA VAL A 657 23.62 -26.92 -6.31
C VAL A 657 24.91 -27.11 -7.09
N LEU A 658 25.38 -26.05 -7.74
CA LEU A 658 26.59 -26.05 -8.55
C LEU A 658 27.73 -25.38 -7.78
N LEU A 659 28.81 -26.10 -7.51
CA LEU A 659 29.95 -25.65 -6.69
C LEU A 659 31.24 -25.56 -7.53
N SER A 660 31.84 -24.37 -7.64
CA SER A 660 33.15 -24.17 -8.27
C SER A 660 34.28 -24.51 -7.28
N ALA A 661 34.96 -25.63 -7.50
CA ALA A 661 36.06 -26.10 -6.65
C ALA A 661 37.19 -26.69 -7.51
N GLU A 662 38.43 -26.39 -7.11
CA GLU A 662 39.63 -26.72 -7.89
C GLU A 662 39.51 -26.28 -9.36
N ALA A 663 39.67 -27.19 -10.32
CA ALA A 663 39.54 -26.92 -11.76
C ALA A 663 38.14 -27.22 -12.34
N THR A 664 37.21 -27.72 -11.50
CA THR A 664 35.95 -28.35 -11.92
C THR A 664 34.70 -27.67 -11.32
N VAL A 665 33.53 -28.19 -11.68
CA VAL A 665 32.25 -27.90 -11.00
C VAL A 665 31.67 -29.22 -10.49
N TYR A 666 31.23 -29.24 -9.23
CA TYR A 666 30.43 -30.31 -8.68
C TYR A 666 28.96 -29.94 -8.78
N SER A 667 28.13 -30.85 -9.29
CA SER A 667 26.67 -30.79 -9.10
C SER A 667 26.30 -31.63 -7.87
N VAL A 668 25.44 -31.09 -7.01
CA VAL A 668 25.01 -31.70 -5.75
C VAL A 668 23.50 -31.60 -5.62
N ASP A 669 22.83 -32.72 -5.36
CA ASP A 669 21.42 -32.74 -5.02
C ASP A 669 21.18 -33.50 -3.68
N ASN A 670 19.94 -33.93 -3.43
CA ASN A 670 19.58 -34.69 -2.23
C ASN A 670 19.99 -36.17 -2.26
N LEU A 671 20.49 -36.68 -3.40
CA LEU A 671 20.77 -38.09 -3.63
C LEU A 671 22.26 -38.35 -3.87
N GLU A 672 22.93 -37.52 -4.67
CA GLU A 672 24.33 -37.70 -5.05
C GLU A 672 25.14 -36.40 -5.20
N THR A 673 26.45 -36.57 -5.36
CA THR A 673 27.38 -35.52 -5.79
C THR A 673 28.13 -36.01 -7.02
N THR A 674 28.02 -35.26 -8.11
CA THR A 674 28.59 -35.63 -9.41
C THR A 674 29.51 -34.51 -9.91
N ASP A 675 30.82 -34.81 -9.87
CA ASP A 675 31.90 -34.02 -10.49
C ASP A 675 31.73 -34.01 -12.02
N GLN A 676 31.62 -32.82 -12.60
CA GLN A 676 31.45 -32.59 -14.04
C GLN A 676 32.78 -32.68 -14.82
N ARG A 677 33.90 -32.88 -14.13
CA ARG A 677 35.26 -33.11 -14.67
C ARG A 677 35.73 -32.03 -15.65
N LEU A 678 35.38 -30.78 -15.36
CA LEU A 678 35.88 -29.63 -16.12
C LEU A 678 37.36 -29.41 -15.79
N SER A 679 38.08 -28.80 -16.74
CA SER A 679 39.52 -28.52 -16.65
C SER A 679 39.86 -27.04 -16.90
N ARG A 680 38.87 -26.16 -16.68
CA ARG A 680 38.93 -24.71 -16.98
C ARG A 680 38.70 -23.82 -15.75
N GLY A 681 38.48 -24.40 -14.56
CA GLY A 681 38.36 -23.67 -13.31
C GLY A 681 39.73 -23.23 -12.73
N PRO A 682 39.74 -22.50 -11.59
CA PRO A 682 38.56 -22.14 -10.81
C PRO A 682 37.70 -21.08 -11.51
N PHE A 683 36.39 -21.20 -11.32
CA PHE A 683 35.40 -20.24 -11.81
C PHE A 683 35.02 -19.27 -10.68
N SER A 684 35.07 -17.96 -10.96
CA SER A 684 34.71 -16.89 -10.03
C SER A 684 33.22 -16.53 -10.06
N HIS A 685 32.53 -16.84 -11.16
CA HIS A 685 31.07 -16.73 -11.25
C HIS A 685 30.48 -18.00 -11.85
N LEU A 686 29.36 -18.42 -11.24
CA LEU A 686 28.43 -19.46 -11.69
C LEU A 686 27.06 -18.79 -11.77
N SER A 687 26.43 -18.79 -12.95
CA SER A 687 25.14 -18.12 -13.16
C SER A 687 24.26 -18.95 -14.10
N PRO A 688 23.24 -19.69 -13.59
CA PRO A 688 22.34 -20.48 -14.42
C PRO A 688 21.28 -19.61 -15.10
N SER A 689 20.84 -20.01 -16.30
CA SER A 689 19.81 -19.29 -17.06
C SER A 689 18.42 -19.38 -16.38
N PRO A 690 17.51 -18.40 -16.63
CA PRO A 690 16.16 -18.39 -16.04
C PRO A 690 15.30 -19.63 -16.30
N ASN A 691 15.65 -20.43 -17.31
CA ASN A 691 14.99 -21.68 -17.67
C ASN A 691 15.75 -22.95 -17.21
N GLY A 692 16.90 -22.82 -16.54
CA GLY A 692 17.73 -23.93 -16.04
C GLY A 692 18.47 -24.73 -17.12
N LYS A 693 18.52 -24.28 -18.38
CA LYS A 693 19.08 -25.07 -19.51
C LYS A 693 20.50 -24.71 -19.90
N SER A 694 20.99 -23.54 -19.48
CA SER A 694 22.31 -23.02 -19.81
C SER A 694 22.98 -22.46 -18.55
N LEU A 695 24.31 -22.37 -18.58
CA LEU A 695 25.13 -21.92 -17.45
C LEU A 695 26.23 -20.99 -17.96
N ALA A 696 26.36 -19.83 -17.35
CA ALA A 696 27.44 -18.89 -17.59
C ALA A 696 28.51 -19.08 -16.50
N LEU A 697 29.75 -19.29 -16.95
CA LEU A 697 30.94 -19.54 -16.14
C LEU A 697 31.97 -18.44 -16.41
N LEU A 698 32.40 -17.70 -15.39
CA LEU A 698 33.57 -16.83 -15.54
C LEU A 698 34.81 -17.54 -15.00
N THR A 699 35.79 -17.75 -15.87
CA THR A 699 37.10 -18.33 -15.50
C THR A 699 38.01 -17.28 -14.87
N SER A 700 38.93 -17.72 -14.00
CA SER A 700 39.99 -16.87 -13.43
C SER A 700 40.92 -16.21 -14.47
N SER A 701 40.96 -16.71 -15.71
CA SER A 701 41.64 -16.08 -16.85
C SER A 701 40.90 -14.89 -17.47
N GLY A 702 39.68 -14.57 -17.02
CA GLY A 702 38.84 -13.53 -17.63
C GLY A 702 38.03 -13.99 -18.84
N THR A 703 37.94 -15.30 -19.08
CA THR A 703 37.11 -15.84 -20.17
C THR A 703 35.73 -16.20 -19.64
N LEU A 704 34.70 -15.54 -20.17
CA LEU A 704 33.31 -15.95 -20.01
C LEU A 704 33.07 -17.15 -20.92
N TRP A 705 32.61 -18.26 -20.35
CA TRP A 705 32.28 -19.50 -21.03
C TRP A 705 30.83 -19.85 -20.75
N VAL A 706 30.02 -19.92 -21.80
CA VAL A 706 28.60 -20.30 -21.71
C VAL A 706 28.44 -21.72 -22.20
N VAL A 707 27.85 -22.57 -21.37
CA VAL A 707 27.61 -24.00 -21.64
C VAL A 707 26.14 -24.38 -21.48
N SER A 708 25.74 -25.54 -21.99
CA SER A 708 24.50 -26.19 -21.56
C SER A 708 24.60 -26.67 -20.10
N ALA A 709 23.47 -26.74 -19.39
CA ALA A 709 23.44 -27.13 -17.98
C ALA A 709 23.88 -28.58 -17.72
N ASP A 710 23.85 -29.45 -18.74
CA ASP A 710 24.42 -30.81 -18.72
C ASP A 710 25.94 -30.84 -19.03
N PHE A 711 26.57 -29.67 -19.17
CA PHE A 711 27.98 -29.46 -19.55
C PHE A 711 28.42 -30.08 -20.89
N GLN A 712 27.50 -30.66 -21.67
CA GLN A 712 27.84 -31.38 -22.91
C GLN A 712 28.17 -30.47 -24.10
N ARG A 713 27.77 -29.19 -24.07
CA ARG A 713 27.91 -28.26 -25.19
C ARG A 713 28.51 -26.94 -24.74
N SER A 714 29.64 -26.56 -25.34
CA SER A 714 30.07 -25.15 -25.37
C SER A 714 29.12 -24.39 -26.30
N LEU A 715 28.57 -23.28 -25.82
CA LEU A 715 27.63 -22.42 -26.56
C LEU A 715 28.32 -21.14 -27.02
N ALA A 716 29.03 -20.45 -26.12
CA ALA A 716 29.81 -19.25 -26.44
C ALA A 716 31.07 -19.15 -25.56
N GLU A 717 32.13 -18.54 -26.10
CA GLU A 717 33.35 -18.17 -25.38
C GLU A 717 33.68 -16.70 -25.70
N PHE A 718 33.96 -15.88 -24.67
CA PHE A 718 34.24 -14.45 -24.80
C PHE A 718 35.31 -14.00 -23.79
N ASP A 719 36.31 -13.24 -24.24
CA ASP A 719 37.33 -12.67 -23.36
C ASP A 719 36.86 -11.32 -22.78
N THR A 720 36.56 -11.29 -21.49
CA THR A 720 36.07 -10.07 -20.83
C THR A 720 37.15 -8.99 -20.73
N ARG A 721 38.43 -9.35 -20.87
CA ARG A 721 39.56 -8.39 -20.89
C ARG A 721 39.74 -7.68 -22.23
N SER A 722 39.04 -8.12 -23.29
CA SER A 722 38.99 -7.43 -24.58
C SER A 722 38.11 -6.17 -24.59
N VAL A 723 37.33 -5.96 -23.53
CA VAL A 723 36.45 -4.79 -23.36
C VAL A 723 37.26 -3.56 -22.96
N ALA A 724 36.93 -2.40 -23.53
CA ALA A 724 37.52 -1.13 -23.09
C ALA A 724 37.07 -0.80 -21.65
N GLY A 725 38.01 -0.80 -20.70
CA GLY A 725 37.73 -0.74 -19.26
C GLY A 725 37.59 -2.11 -18.58
N GLY A 726 37.75 -3.22 -19.33
CA GLY A 726 37.74 -4.60 -18.82
C GLY A 726 39.01 -5.03 -18.07
N GLU A 727 39.88 -4.08 -17.70
CA GLU A 727 41.00 -4.31 -16.78
C GLU A 727 40.51 -4.46 -15.32
N ASP A 728 39.36 -3.86 -14.99
CA ASP A 728 38.70 -3.97 -13.69
C ASP A 728 38.06 -5.37 -13.48
N GLU A 729 37.91 -5.75 -12.21
CA GLU A 729 37.23 -6.98 -11.81
C GLU A 729 35.74 -6.96 -12.18
N VAL A 730 35.25 -8.06 -12.78
CA VAL A 730 33.84 -8.26 -13.13
C VAL A 730 32.99 -8.30 -11.87
N ARG A 731 31.89 -7.53 -11.84
CA ARG A 731 31.03 -7.39 -10.67
C ARG A 731 29.85 -8.34 -10.68
N GLN A 732 29.19 -8.52 -11.83
CA GLN A 732 28.13 -9.51 -12.01
C GLN A 732 28.19 -10.16 -13.39
N VAL A 733 27.60 -11.35 -13.46
CA VAL A 733 27.34 -12.13 -14.67
C VAL A 733 25.87 -12.56 -14.60
N GLU A 734 24.98 -11.73 -15.15
CA GLU A 734 23.52 -11.91 -15.11
C GLU A 734 22.98 -12.34 -16.48
N TRP A 735 21.81 -12.96 -16.53
CA TRP A 735 21.17 -13.37 -17.78
C TRP A 735 20.17 -12.33 -18.31
N CYS A 736 20.25 -12.07 -19.61
CA CYS A 736 19.30 -11.25 -20.35
C CYS A 736 18.28 -12.16 -21.06
N GLY A 737 17.22 -12.53 -20.33
CA GLY A 737 16.36 -13.64 -20.75
C GLY A 737 17.16 -14.95 -20.73
N ASN A 738 17.11 -15.75 -21.81
CA ASN A 738 17.77 -17.06 -21.85
C ASN A 738 18.85 -17.17 -22.95
N ASP A 739 19.12 -16.08 -23.66
CA ASP A 739 19.82 -16.10 -24.95
C ASP A 739 21.16 -15.34 -24.93
N ALA A 740 21.36 -14.46 -23.94
CA ALA A 740 22.54 -13.60 -23.82
C ALA A 740 22.87 -13.31 -22.34
N VAL A 741 24.13 -12.97 -22.08
CA VAL A 741 24.68 -12.78 -20.73
C VAL A 741 25.21 -11.35 -20.59
N LEU A 742 24.77 -10.64 -19.54
CA LEU A 742 25.26 -9.30 -19.20
C LEU A 742 26.42 -9.41 -18.20
N VAL A 743 27.58 -8.88 -18.58
CA VAL A 743 28.77 -8.74 -17.72
C VAL A 743 28.89 -7.27 -17.29
N THR A 744 29.12 -6.99 -16.01
CA THR A 744 29.15 -5.61 -15.47
C THR A 744 30.46 -5.23 -14.77
N TRP A 745 30.83 -3.96 -14.87
CA TRP A 745 31.99 -3.30 -14.25
C TRP A 745 31.55 -2.02 -13.49
N GLU A 746 32.47 -1.10 -13.16
CA GLU A 746 32.12 0.16 -12.45
C GLU A 746 31.27 1.12 -13.30
N THR A 747 31.54 1.28 -14.60
CA THR A 747 30.84 2.25 -15.48
C THR A 747 30.32 1.64 -16.78
N THR A 748 30.58 0.36 -17.03
CA THR A 748 30.33 -0.31 -18.30
C THR A 748 29.60 -1.63 -18.05
N ALA A 749 28.60 -1.92 -18.87
CA ALA A 749 27.94 -3.23 -18.93
C ALA A 749 27.96 -3.74 -20.37
N VAL A 750 28.39 -4.98 -20.58
CA VAL A 750 28.50 -5.60 -21.90
C VAL A 750 27.56 -6.79 -21.99
N LEU A 751 26.66 -6.76 -22.97
CA LEU A 751 25.77 -7.87 -23.28
C LEU A 751 26.44 -8.76 -24.33
N VAL A 752 26.81 -9.97 -23.93
CA VAL A 752 27.43 -11.01 -24.76
C VAL A 752 26.37 -11.94 -25.33
N GLY A 753 26.34 -12.06 -26.65
CA GLY A 753 25.42 -12.92 -27.40
C GLY A 753 25.79 -14.40 -27.41
N PRO A 754 24.90 -15.26 -27.93
CA PRO A 754 25.10 -16.72 -27.95
C PRO A 754 26.17 -17.17 -28.96
N PHE A 755 26.80 -16.24 -29.69
CA PHE A 755 27.89 -16.50 -30.64
C PHE A 755 29.11 -15.58 -30.40
N GLY A 756 29.18 -14.88 -29.26
CA GLY A 756 30.31 -14.00 -28.89
C GLY A 756 30.20 -12.53 -29.32
N ASP A 757 29.23 -12.17 -30.17
CA ASP A 757 28.90 -10.77 -30.47
C ASP A 757 28.58 -9.95 -29.20
N THR A 758 28.88 -8.65 -29.18
CA THR A 758 28.64 -7.80 -27.99
C THR A 758 27.95 -6.48 -28.27
N LEU A 759 27.09 -6.06 -27.33
CA LEU A 759 26.59 -4.68 -27.21
C LEU A 759 27.09 -4.05 -25.90
N GLN A 760 27.41 -2.75 -25.92
CA GLN A 760 28.07 -2.06 -24.80
C GLN A 760 27.22 -0.88 -24.31
N TYR A 761 26.99 -0.82 -22.99
CA TYR A 761 26.20 0.21 -22.32
C TYR A 761 27.04 0.93 -21.26
N PHE A 762 26.99 2.25 -21.28
CA PHE A 762 27.76 3.12 -20.38
C PHE A 762 26.83 3.79 -19.35
N TYR A 763 27.32 3.86 -18.12
CA TYR A 763 26.63 4.40 -16.94
C TYR A 763 27.50 5.42 -16.21
N SER A 764 26.88 6.34 -15.47
CA SER A 764 27.53 7.39 -14.68
C SER A 764 28.32 6.89 -13.46
N GLY A 765 28.22 5.59 -13.16
CA GLY A 765 28.81 4.93 -12.00
C GLY A 765 28.19 3.55 -11.79
N PRO A 766 28.45 2.93 -10.62
CA PRO A 766 28.24 1.49 -10.40
C PRO A 766 26.80 1.04 -10.56
N THR A 767 26.61 0.02 -11.39
CA THR A 767 25.32 -0.62 -11.65
C THR A 767 25.11 -1.89 -10.83
N PHE A 768 23.86 -2.17 -10.47
CA PHE A 768 23.41 -3.50 -10.05
C PHE A 768 22.42 -4.07 -11.08
N ALA A 769 22.64 -5.32 -11.49
CA ALA A 769 21.82 -6.01 -12.49
C ALA A 769 20.96 -7.11 -11.85
N VAL A 770 19.76 -7.35 -12.43
CA VAL A 770 18.77 -8.34 -11.97
C VAL A 770 18.29 -9.15 -13.17
N THR A 771 18.63 -10.43 -13.20
CA THR A 771 18.15 -11.42 -14.18
C THR A 771 16.62 -11.54 -14.17
N GLU A 772 15.97 -11.29 -15.31
CA GLU A 772 14.52 -11.48 -15.53
C GLU A 772 14.28 -12.57 -16.60
N ALA A 773 13.06 -13.08 -16.71
CA ALA A 773 12.77 -14.20 -17.62
C ALA A 773 12.87 -13.87 -19.12
N ASP A 774 12.75 -12.59 -19.49
CA ASP A 774 12.70 -12.06 -20.85
C ASP A 774 13.72 -10.92 -21.12
N GLY A 775 14.57 -10.60 -20.15
CA GLY A 775 15.60 -9.56 -20.24
C GLY A 775 16.41 -9.44 -18.95
N VAL A 776 17.05 -8.30 -18.74
CA VAL A 776 17.78 -7.94 -17.51
C VAL A 776 17.45 -6.51 -17.12
N ARG A 777 17.12 -6.28 -15.84
CA ARG A 777 16.95 -4.92 -15.29
C ARG A 777 18.28 -4.44 -14.73
N VAL A 778 18.73 -3.27 -15.16
CA VAL A 778 20.00 -2.65 -14.73
C VAL A 778 19.68 -1.36 -13.99
N ILE A 779 20.14 -1.25 -12.76
CA ILE A 779 19.94 -0.08 -11.90
C ILE A 779 21.28 0.62 -11.75
N GLY A 780 21.41 1.81 -12.33
CA GLY A 780 22.57 2.68 -12.17
C GLY A 780 22.31 3.82 -11.16
N PRO A 781 23.25 4.78 -11.03
CA PRO A 781 23.09 5.93 -10.13
C PRO A 781 21.93 6.86 -10.51
N ASP A 782 21.64 6.98 -11.82
CA ASP A 782 20.69 7.94 -12.37
C ASP A 782 19.55 7.32 -13.19
N THR A 783 19.62 6.04 -13.55
CA THR A 783 18.60 5.36 -14.37
C THR A 783 18.26 3.96 -13.86
N CYS A 784 17.03 3.54 -14.17
CA CYS A 784 16.58 2.14 -14.05
C CYS A 784 16.21 1.67 -15.46
N ASP A 785 17.10 0.90 -16.07
CA ASP A 785 16.99 0.41 -17.44
C ASP A 785 16.47 -1.04 -17.47
N PHE A 786 15.87 -1.44 -18.59
CA PHE A 786 15.59 -2.82 -18.93
C PHE A 786 16.10 -3.12 -20.33
N ILE A 787 17.04 -4.06 -20.41
CA ILE A 787 17.62 -4.56 -21.66
C ILE A 787 16.95 -5.88 -21.98
N GLN A 788 16.46 -6.05 -23.20
CA GLN A 788 15.74 -7.26 -23.63
C GLN A 788 16.05 -7.58 -25.09
N LYS A 789 15.95 -8.86 -25.45
CA LYS A 789 15.85 -9.28 -26.86
C LYS A 789 14.54 -8.70 -27.42
N VAL A 790 14.57 -8.08 -28.60
CA VAL A 790 13.36 -7.56 -29.24
C VAL A 790 12.43 -8.74 -29.56
N PRO A 791 11.18 -8.75 -29.07
CA PRO A 791 10.26 -9.86 -29.31
C PRO A 791 9.96 -10.10 -30.79
N ALA A 792 9.78 -11.37 -31.16
CA ALA A 792 9.60 -11.79 -32.56
C ALA A 792 8.41 -11.09 -33.24
N SER A 793 7.31 -10.87 -32.55
CA SER A 793 6.13 -10.13 -33.04
C SER A 793 6.43 -8.65 -33.32
N SER A 794 7.15 -7.96 -32.43
CA SER A 794 7.65 -6.60 -32.66
C SER A 794 8.59 -6.57 -33.87
N VAL A 795 9.48 -7.57 -34.03
CA VAL A 795 10.35 -7.71 -35.23
C VAL A 795 9.52 -7.94 -36.50
N SER A 796 8.54 -8.86 -36.47
CA SER A 796 7.64 -9.13 -37.60
C SER A 796 6.97 -7.86 -38.11
N VAL A 797 6.45 -7.01 -37.23
CA VAL A 797 5.71 -5.79 -37.62
C VAL A 797 6.63 -4.62 -37.95
N PHE A 798 7.65 -4.33 -37.15
CA PHE A 798 8.40 -3.07 -37.25
C PHE A 798 9.78 -3.16 -37.93
N ARG A 799 10.35 -4.34 -38.21
CA ARG A 799 11.66 -4.44 -38.87
C ARG A 799 11.59 -3.74 -40.25
N PRO A 800 12.47 -2.76 -40.55
CA PRO A 800 12.45 -2.09 -41.85
C PRO A 800 12.59 -3.08 -43.01
N GLY A 801 11.68 -3.00 -43.98
CA GLY A 801 11.63 -3.95 -45.10
C GLY A 801 11.03 -5.33 -44.77
N SER A 802 10.40 -5.50 -43.61
CA SER A 802 9.66 -6.73 -43.28
C SER A 802 8.54 -7.00 -44.29
N THR A 803 8.53 -8.21 -44.85
CA THR A 803 7.46 -8.72 -45.72
C THR A 803 6.54 -9.69 -44.96
N SER A 804 6.47 -9.61 -43.63
CA SER A 804 5.56 -10.45 -42.85
C SER A 804 4.09 -10.07 -43.11
N PRO A 805 3.14 -11.01 -42.99
CA PRO A 805 1.71 -10.69 -43.03
C PRO A 805 1.31 -9.58 -42.03
N SER A 806 1.99 -9.54 -40.88
CA SER A 806 1.79 -8.61 -39.77
C SER A 806 2.26 -7.18 -40.09
N ALA A 807 3.41 -7.03 -40.75
CA ALA A 807 3.89 -5.75 -41.27
C ALA A 807 2.97 -5.24 -42.39
N ILE A 808 2.61 -6.12 -43.34
CA ILE A 808 1.73 -5.75 -44.46
C ILE A 808 0.32 -5.38 -43.95
N LEU A 809 -0.19 -6.03 -42.90
CA LEU A 809 -1.43 -5.63 -42.21
C LEU A 809 -1.30 -4.25 -41.55
N TYR A 810 -0.18 -3.97 -40.89
CA TYR A 810 0.08 -2.69 -40.25
C TYR A 810 0.16 -1.55 -41.28
N ASP A 811 0.86 -1.78 -42.39
CA ASP A 811 0.93 -0.86 -43.54
C ASP A 811 -0.41 -0.72 -44.25
N ALA A 812 -1.21 -1.78 -44.35
CA ALA A 812 -2.58 -1.71 -44.87
C ALA A 812 -3.46 -0.81 -43.98
N TRP A 813 -3.34 -0.93 -42.66
CA TRP A 813 -4.02 -0.07 -41.70
C TRP A 813 -3.54 1.39 -41.76
N GLU A 814 -2.24 1.64 -41.92
CA GLU A 814 -1.73 3.02 -42.07
C GLU A 814 -2.19 3.63 -43.40
N ASN A 815 -2.16 2.86 -44.50
CA ASN A 815 -2.74 3.27 -45.78
C ASN A 815 -4.24 3.57 -45.66
N PHE A 816 -5.01 2.72 -44.98
CA PHE A 816 -6.45 2.93 -44.73
C PHE A 816 -6.68 4.22 -43.94
N SER A 817 -5.88 4.45 -42.90
CA SER A 817 -5.93 5.67 -42.07
C SER A 817 -5.60 6.93 -42.88
N ARG A 818 -4.71 6.81 -43.88
CA ARG A 818 -4.39 7.84 -44.88
C ARG A 818 -5.38 7.89 -46.06
N LYS A 819 -6.45 7.09 -46.06
CA LYS A 819 -7.47 6.96 -47.11
C LYS A 819 -6.90 6.54 -48.49
N SER A 820 -5.80 5.78 -48.48
CA SER A 820 -5.14 5.23 -49.66
C SER A 820 -5.83 3.93 -50.12
N PRO A 821 -6.15 3.77 -51.43
CA PRO A 821 -6.76 2.54 -51.94
C PRO A 821 -5.83 1.32 -51.85
N LYS A 822 -4.52 1.53 -51.69
CA LYS A 822 -3.53 0.44 -51.49
C LYS A 822 -3.82 -0.45 -50.28
N ALA A 823 -4.63 0.03 -49.32
CA ALA A 823 -5.06 -0.78 -48.19
C ALA A 823 -5.87 -2.03 -48.62
N ASP A 824 -6.72 -1.90 -49.65
CA ASP A 824 -7.54 -3.02 -50.15
C ASP A 824 -6.71 -4.03 -50.95
N GLU A 825 -5.71 -3.57 -51.69
CA GLU A 825 -4.70 -4.42 -52.34
C GLU A 825 -3.87 -5.19 -51.29
N SER A 826 -3.38 -4.48 -50.27
CA SER A 826 -2.54 -5.04 -49.21
C SER A 826 -3.29 -6.08 -48.37
N ILE A 827 -4.53 -5.79 -47.93
CA ILE A 827 -5.33 -6.73 -47.11
C ILE A 827 -5.75 -7.99 -47.89
N ARG A 828 -5.95 -7.87 -49.22
CA ARG A 828 -6.21 -9.03 -50.10
C ARG A 828 -4.99 -9.94 -50.21
N SER A 829 -3.78 -9.37 -50.30
CA SER A 829 -2.55 -10.16 -50.43
C SER A 829 -2.27 -11.05 -49.20
N VAL A 830 -2.55 -10.55 -47.99
CA VAL A 830 -2.36 -11.30 -46.73
C VAL A 830 -3.57 -12.11 -46.29
N ARG A 831 -4.69 -12.11 -47.04
CA ARG A 831 -5.94 -12.76 -46.61
C ARG A 831 -5.80 -14.22 -46.13
N PRO A 832 -4.94 -15.09 -46.71
CA PRO A 832 -4.73 -16.45 -46.21
C PRO A 832 -4.14 -16.52 -44.79
N GLU A 833 -3.32 -15.55 -44.41
CA GLU A 833 -2.56 -15.50 -43.15
C GLU A 833 -3.01 -14.33 -42.25
N LEU A 834 -4.19 -13.78 -42.52
CA LEU A 834 -4.69 -12.59 -41.84
C LEU A 834 -5.05 -12.83 -40.37
N ALA A 835 -5.50 -14.05 -40.00
CA ALA A 835 -5.75 -14.39 -38.61
C ALA A 835 -4.45 -14.41 -37.77
N THR A 836 -3.37 -14.96 -38.32
CA THR A 836 -2.03 -14.92 -37.70
C THR A 836 -1.46 -13.50 -37.67
N ALA A 837 -1.64 -12.70 -38.73
CA ALA A 837 -1.23 -11.29 -38.77
C ALA A 837 -1.92 -10.44 -37.70
N VAL A 838 -3.22 -10.67 -37.45
CA VAL A 838 -3.99 -10.01 -36.39
C VAL A 838 -3.47 -10.42 -35.01
N ASN A 839 -3.23 -11.72 -34.79
CA ASN A 839 -2.69 -12.23 -33.53
C ASN A 839 -1.27 -11.70 -33.22
N GLU A 840 -0.38 -11.64 -34.22
CA GLU A 840 0.95 -11.04 -34.07
C GLU A 840 0.88 -9.54 -33.76
N CYS A 841 -0.03 -8.78 -34.40
CA CYS A 841 -0.28 -7.39 -34.04
C CYS A 841 -0.78 -7.23 -32.59
N ILE A 842 -1.55 -8.20 -32.06
CA ILE A 842 -2.03 -8.20 -30.67
C ILE A 842 -0.88 -8.50 -29.70
N ASP A 843 -0.09 -9.56 -29.94
CA ASP A 843 1.08 -9.86 -29.09
C ASP A 843 2.09 -8.71 -29.12
N ALA A 844 2.43 -8.17 -30.30
CA ALA A 844 3.29 -7.00 -30.44
C ALA A 844 2.79 -5.80 -29.62
N ALA A 845 1.47 -5.57 -29.54
CA ALA A 845 0.92 -4.52 -28.70
C ALA A 845 1.25 -4.75 -27.22
N GLY A 846 1.23 -6.00 -26.74
CA GLY A 846 1.69 -6.39 -25.40
C GLY A 846 3.19 -6.16 -25.16
N ARG A 847 4.01 -6.21 -26.21
CA ARG A 847 5.47 -6.05 -26.14
C ARG A 847 5.93 -4.59 -26.09
N GLU A 848 5.14 -3.65 -26.58
CA GLU A 848 5.54 -2.23 -26.60
C GLU A 848 5.21 -1.50 -25.29
N TRP A 849 6.15 -0.66 -24.84
CA TRP A 849 6.02 0.06 -23.58
C TRP A 849 5.13 1.30 -23.70
N GLU A 850 5.25 2.00 -24.83
CA GLU A 850 4.58 3.28 -25.07
C GLU A 850 3.10 3.13 -25.46
N PRO A 851 2.15 3.78 -24.74
CA PRO A 851 0.71 3.71 -25.06
C PRO A 851 0.34 4.17 -26.48
N ASN A 852 1.20 4.95 -27.14
CA ASN A 852 1.02 5.31 -28.56
C ASN A 852 1.18 4.08 -29.47
N TRP A 853 2.30 3.38 -29.38
CA TRP A 853 2.60 2.22 -30.23
C TRP A 853 1.66 1.04 -29.94
N GLN A 854 1.36 0.78 -28.66
CA GLN A 854 0.30 -0.14 -28.23
C GLN A 854 -1.04 0.12 -28.96
N ARG A 855 -1.49 1.39 -28.97
CA ARG A 855 -2.76 1.78 -29.60
C ARG A 855 -2.71 1.66 -31.13
N ARG A 856 -1.58 1.97 -31.77
CA ARG A 856 -1.40 1.79 -33.22
C ARG A 856 -1.52 0.32 -33.63
N LEU A 857 -0.85 -0.57 -32.90
CA LEU A 857 -0.89 -2.03 -33.13
C LEU A 857 -2.28 -2.63 -32.92
N LEU A 858 -2.98 -2.27 -31.83
CA LEU A 858 -4.37 -2.70 -31.62
C LEU A 858 -5.32 -2.13 -32.68
N ASN A 859 -5.08 -0.95 -33.24
CA ASN A 859 -5.88 -0.44 -34.35
C ASN A 859 -5.64 -1.22 -35.66
N ALA A 860 -4.41 -1.66 -35.93
CA ALA A 860 -4.10 -2.54 -37.07
C ALA A 860 -4.76 -3.93 -36.90
N ALA A 861 -4.67 -4.53 -35.72
CA ALA A 861 -5.38 -5.78 -35.40
C ALA A 861 -6.91 -5.65 -35.55
N LYS A 862 -7.49 -4.55 -35.04
CA LYS A 862 -8.92 -4.22 -35.19
C LYS A 862 -9.33 -4.05 -36.66
N PHE A 863 -8.47 -3.46 -37.49
CA PHE A 863 -8.69 -3.33 -38.93
C PHE A 863 -8.65 -4.70 -39.61
N GLY A 864 -7.65 -5.54 -39.35
CA GLY A 864 -7.54 -6.88 -39.91
C GLY A 864 -8.73 -7.79 -39.54
N LYS A 865 -9.17 -7.75 -38.27
CA LYS A 865 -10.35 -8.49 -37.80
C LYS A 865 -11.60 -8.21 -38.65
N ALA A 866 -11.76 -7.02 -39.21
CA ALA A 866 -12.95 -6.65 -39.99
C ALA A 866 -13.10 -7.41 -41.33
N PHE A 867 -12.10 -8.18 -41.75
CA PHE A 867 -12.10 -8.98 -42.98
C PHE A 867 -12.07 -10.49 -42.71
N LEU A 868 -12.27 -10.92 -41.45
CA LEU A 868 -12.32 -12.31 -41.03
C LEU A 868 -13.76 -12.70 -40.66
N ASP A 869 -14.34 -13.65 -41.41
CA ASP A 869 -15.72 -14.10 -41.25
C ASP A 869 -15.94 -14.88 -39.93
N LEU A 870 -14.88 -15.54 -39.43
CA LEU A 870 -14.82 -16.24 -38.14
C LEU A 870 -13.48 -15.91 -37.47
N TYR A 871 -13.53 -15.22 -36.34
CA TYR A 871 -12.35 -14.86 -35.54
C TYR A 871 -12.75 -14.62 -34.07
N ASP A 872 -12.15 -15.34 -33.13
CA ASP A 872 -12.35 -15.08 -31.71
C ASP A 872 -11.53 -13.85 -31.26
N SER A 873 -12.17 -12.95 -30.51
CA SER A 873 -11.57 -11.72 -30.01
C SER A 873 -11.42 -11.66 -28.49
N THR A 874 -11.50 -12.80 -27.81
CA THR A 874 -11.00 -12.98 -26.44
C THR A 874 -9.62 -12.36 -26.26
N ASP A 875 -8.64 -12.74 -27.08
CA ASP A 875 -7.26 -12.24 -27.02
C ASP A 875 -7.13 -10.74 -27.28
N PHE A 876 -7.93 -10.20 -28.21
CA PHE A 876 -7.95 -8.76 -28.49
C PHE A 876 -8.45 -7.96 -27.28
N VAL A 877 -9.48 -8.46 -26.59
CA VAL A 877 -10.06 -7.82 -25.40
C VAL A 877 -9.15 -8.00 -24.18
N SER A 878 -8.61 -9.21 -23.97
CA SER A 878 -7.73 -9.53 -22.84
C SER A 878 -6.41 -8.77 -22.91
N MET A 879 -5.84 -8.58 -24.11
CA MET A 879 -4.68 -7.70 -24.32
C MET A 879 -5.03 -6.23 -24.02
N GLY A 880 -6.18 -5.75 -24.49
CA GLY A 880 -6.66 -4.40 -24.19
C GLY A 880 -6.93 -4.14 -22.70
N GLN A 881 -7.32 -5.17 -21.94
CA GLN A 881 -7.41 -5.11 -20.47
C GLN A 881 -6.02 -5.16 -19.83
N THR A 882 -5.17 -6.10 -20.25
CA THR A 882 -3.81 -6.30 -19.72
C THR A 882 -2.96 -5.04 -19.87
N LEU A 883 -2.96 -4.39 -21.03
CA LEU A 883 -2.21 -3.16 -21.27
C LEU A 883 -2.65 -1.99 -20.37
N LYS A 884 -3.93 -1.88 -20.04
CA LYS A 884 -4.41 -0.88 -19.06
C LYS A 884 -3.83 -1.13 -17.67
N VAL A 885 -3.76 -2.40 -17.24
CA VAL A 885 -3.19 -2.78 -15.95
C VAL A 885 -1.68 -2.57 -15.93
N LEU A 886 -0.97 -3.03 -16.97
CA LEU A 886 0.47 -2.85 -17.13
C LEU A 886 0.86 -1.37 -17.07
N ASN A 887 0.23 -0.51 -17.88
CA ASN A 887 0.54 0.92 -17.91
C ASN A 887 0.25 1.61 -16.56
N ALA A 888 -0.77 1.16 -15.82
CA ALA A 888 -1.08 1.69 -14.49
C ALA A 888 -0.02 1.31 -13.44
N VAL A 889 0.46 0.05 -13.43
CA VAL A 889 1.47 -0.39 -12.43
C VAL A 889 2.91 0.05 -12.78
N ARG A 890 3.19 0.31 -14.07
CA ARG A 890 4.45 0.88 -14.54
C ARG A 890 4.63 2.35 -14.15
N TYR A 891 3.56 3.09 -13.83
CA TYR A 891 3.64 4.49 -13.45
C TYR A 891 4.56 4.69 -12.22
N TYR A 892 5.33 5.78 -12.19
CA TYR A 892 6.48 5.91 -11.27
C TYR A 892 6.10 5.91 -9.78
N GLU A 893 4.88 6.34 -9.44
CA GLU A 893 4.34 6.33 -8.06
C GLU A 893 4.01 4.91 -7.57
N ILE A 894 3.82 3.96 -8.50
CA ILE A 894 3.56 2.54 -8.21
C ILE A 894 4.87 1.73 -8.31
N GLY A 895 5.70 2.07 -9.29
CA GLY A 895 7.06 1.55 -9.43
C GLY A 895 7.14 0.04 -9.67
N ILE A 896 6.28 -0.51 -10.55
CA ILE A 896 6.36 -1.92 -10.99
C ILE A 896 6.64 -1.95 -12.50
N PRO A 897 7.91 -1.93 -12.93
CA PRO A 897 8.30 -2.00 -14.35
C PRO A 897 8.21 -3.45 -14.86
N ILE A 898 7.02 -4.05 -14.79
CA ILE A 898 6.77 -5.43 -15.22
C ILE A 898 6.45 -5.51 -16.72
N THR A 899 7.04 -6.50 -17.41
CA THR A 899 6.75 -6.76 -18.83
C THR A 899 5.49 -7.60 -19.01
N TYR A 900 4.99 -7.73 -20.24
CA TYR A 900 3.85 -8.61 -20.53
C TYR A 900 4.19 -10.10 -20.31
N ALA A 901 5.42 -10.53 -20.63
CA ALA A 901 5.85 -11.90 -20.38
C ALA A 901 5.97 -12.20 -18.88
N GLN A 902 6.58 -11.29 -18.11
CA GLN A 902 6.65 -11.36 -16.65
C GLN A 902 5.24 -11.37 -16.01
N TYR A 903 4.32 -10.52 -16.47
CA TYR A 903 2.92 -10.51 -16.00
C TYR A 903 2.20 -11.84 -16.25
N THR A 904 2.44 -12.45 -17.41
CA THR A 904 1.84 -13.74 -17.80
C THR A 904 2.39 -14.90 -16.96
N GLN A 905 3.68 -14.86 -16.59
CA GLN A 905 4.32 -15.84 -15.71
C GLN A 905 3.93 -15.68 -14.24
N LEU A 906 3.99 -14.45 -13.73
CA LEU A 906 3.61 -14.11 -12.35
C LEU A 906 2.11 -14.30 -12.10
N SER A 907 1.29 -14.13 -13.14
CA SER A 907 -0.17 -14.12 -13.15
C SER A 907 -0.83 -12.87 -12.51
N PRO A 908 -2.08 -12.53 -12.90
CA PRO A 908 -2.74 -11.30 -12.44
C PRO A 908 -3.01 -11.27 -10.92
N SER A 909 -3.27 -12.44 -10.30
CA SER A 909 -3.57 -12.55 -8.87
C SER A 909 -2.35 -12.25 -8.00
N GLN A 910 -1.15 -12.70 -8.39
CA GLN A 910 0.08 -12.36 -7.67
C GLN A 910 0.48 -10.89 -7.87
N LEU A 911 0.22 -10.28 -9.03
CA LEU A 911 0.37 -8.82 -9.19
C LEU A 911 -0.55 -8.07 -8.22
N VAL A 912 -1.81 -8.50 -8.08
CA VAL A 912 -2.73 -7.96 -7.07
C VAL A 912 -2.19 -8.16 -5.66
N SER A 913 -1.60 -9.32 -5.33
CA SER A 913 -0.94 -9.57 -4.04
C SER A 913 0.22 -8.59 -3.78
N ARG A 914 1.10 -8.37 -4.76
CA ARG A 914 2.21 -7.39 -4.66
C ARG A 914 1.70 -5.96 -4.47
N LEU A 915 0.65 -5.56 -5.19
CA LEU A 915 -0.01 -4.26 -4.96
C LEU A 915 -0.56 -4.16 -3.53
N THR A 916 -1.15 -5.22 -2.98
CA THR A 916 -1.61 -5.20 -1.58
C THR A 916 -0.46 -5.16 -0.57
N ALA A 917 0.65 -5.88 -0.81
CA ALA A 917 1.85 -5.83 0.02
C ALA A 917 2.44 -4.40 0.06
N ARG A 918 2.45 -3.68 -1.07
CA ARG A 918 2.81 -2.25 -1.15
C ARG A 918 1.75 -1.28 -0.57
N ASN A 919 0.73 -1.78 0.13
CA ASN A 919 -0.43 -1.02 0.66
C ASN A 919 -1.28 -0.28 -0.39
N LEU A 920 -1.20 -0.65 -1.67
CA LEU A 920 -1.93 -0.02 -2.77
C LEU A 920 -3.33 -0.62 -2.94
N HIS A 921 -4.05 -0.84 -1.83
CA HIS A 921 -5.32 -1.59 -1.79
C HIS A 921 -6.39 -1.03 -2.76
N LEU A 922 -6.41 0.28 -3.01
CA LEU A 922 -7.35 0.90 -3.97
C LEU A 922 -7.02 0.50 -5.42
N LEU A 923 -5.76 0.50 -5.81
CA LEU A 923 -5.35 0.08 -7.16
C LEU A 923 -5.54 -1.43 -7.31
N ALA A 924 -5.16 -2.22 -6.30
CA ALA A 924 -5.38 -3.66 -6.27
C ALA A 924 -6.87 -4.03 -6.44
N LEU A 925 -7.77 -3.33 -5.75
CA LEU A 925 -9.22 -3.54 -5.84
C LEU A 925 -9.75 -3.12 -7.22
N ARG A 926 -9.34 -1.95 -7.75
CA ARG A 926 -9.72 -1.51 -9.11
C ARG A 926 -9.26 -2.49 -10.19
N VAL A 927 -8.02 -3.00 -10.10
CA VAL A 927 -7.48 -4.03 -11.00
C VAL A 927 -8.26 -5.35 -10.86
N SER A 928 -8.56 -5.78 -9.64
CA SER A 928 -9.34 -7.01 -9.41
C SER A 928 -10.74 -6.93 -10.03
N SER A 929 -11.50 -5.86 -9.75
CA SER A 929 -12.82 -5.65 -10.34
C SER A 929 -12.78 -5.53 -11.87
N PHE A 930 -11.76 -4.86 -12.43
CA PHE A 930 -11.60 -4.67 -13.88
C PHE A 930 -11.22 -5.96 -14.64
N LEU A 931 -10.51 -6.87 -13.98
CA LEU A 931 -10.15 -8.21 -14.49
C LEU A 931 -11.12 -9.31 -14.03
N SER A 932 -12.21 -8.96 -13.33
CA SER A 932 -13.18 -9.90 -12.74
C SER A 932 -12.56 -10.95 -11.79
N LEU A 933 -11.45 -10.60 -11.13
CA LEU A 933 -10.81 -11.41 -10.10
C LEU A 933 -11.53 -11.26 -8.75
N PRO A 934 -11.54 -12.30 -7.89
CA PRO A 934 -12.17 -12.22 -6.58
C PRO A 934 -11.49 -11.15 -5.69
N PRO A 935 -12.23 -10.15 -5.17
CA PRO A 935 -11.65 -9.08 -4.36
C PRO A 935 -11.28 -9.53 -2.93
N SER A 936 -11.51 -10.80 -2.57
CA SER A 936 -11.46 -11.28 -1.19
C SER A 936 -10.08 -11.16 -0.55
N ALA A 937 -9.00 -11.48 -1.28
CA ALA A 937 -7.64 -11.29 -0.81
C ALA A 937 -7.31 -9.82 -0.53
N VAL A 938 -7.79 -8.91 -1.39
CA VAL A 938 -7.59 -7.45 -1.24
C VAL A 938 -8.37 -6.92 -0.04
N LEU A 939 -9.62 -7.36 0.14
CA LEU A 939 -10.47 -6.99 1.27
C LEU A 939 -9.92 -7.50 2.60
N LYS A 940 -9.42 -8.75 2.65
CA LYS A 940 -8.72 -9.33 3.81
C LYS A 940 -7.48 -8.53 4.17
N HIS A 941 -6.58 -8.29 3.20
CA HIS A 941 -5.34 -7.54 3.45
C HIS A 941 -5.62 -6.08 3.85
N TRP A 942 -6.65 -5.46 3.27
CA TRP A 942 -7.10 -4.12 3.65
C TRP A 942 -7.67 -4.08 5.07
N ALA A 943 -8.49 -5.06 5.47
CA ALA A 943 -9.06 -5.12 6.81
C ALA A 943 -7.96 -5.35 7.86
N CYS A 944 -7.04 -6.28 7.65
CA CYS A 944 -5.88 -6.49 8.51
C CYS A 944 -5.01 -5.22 8.63
N ALA A 945 -4.70 -4.56 7.50
CA ALA A 945 -3.95 -3.30 7.51
C ALA A 945 -4.71 -2.16 8.21
N LYS A 946 -6.05 -2.12 8.11
CA LYS A 946 -6.88 -1.13 8.82
C LYS A 946 -6.85 -1.35 10.32
N ILE A 947 -6.95 -2.59 10.78
CA ILE A 947 -6.87 -2.99 12.20
C ILE A 947 -5.49 -2.67 12.80
N LEU A 948 -4.42 -2.94 12.05
CA LEU A 948 -3.05 -2.60 12.45
C LEU A 948 -2.84 -1.07 12.56
N ARG A 949 -3.39 -0.30 11.61
CA ARG A 949 -3.31 1.18 11.62
C ARG A 949 -4.22 1.84 12.65
N SER A 950 -5.36 1.23 13.01
CA SER A 950 -6.25 1.77 14.05
C SER A 950 -5.79 1.42 15.47
N ARG A 951 -4.73 0.60 15.64
CA ARG A 951 -4.19 0.14 16.93
C ARG A 951 -4.05 1.30 17.93
N PRO A 952 -4.42 1.12 19.22
CA PRO A 952 -4.17 2.16 20.22
C PRO A 952 -2.67 2.28 20.43
N SER A 953 -2.09 3.42 20.08
CA SER A 953 -0.78 3.79 20.64
C SER A 953 -0.97 4.07 22.13
N ALA A 954 -0.01 3.68 22.97
CA ALA A 954 -0.05 3.91 24.42
C ALA A 954 0.15 5.39 24.83
N THR A 955 -0.11 6.32 23.91
CA THR A 955 0.24 7.75 23.96
C THR A 955 -0.88 8.68 23.49
N THR A 956 -2.05 8.15 23.11
CA THR A 956 -3.16 8.90 22.50
C THR A 956 -4.50 8.41 23.04
N SER A 957 -5.36 9.33 23.50
CA SER A 957 -6.71 9.03 23.97
C SER A 957 -7.76 8.91 22.85
N ASP A 958 -7.39 9.23 21.61
CA ASP A 958 -8.27 9.16 20.44
C ASP A 958 -8.51 7.70 20.03
N MET A 959 -9.33 7.04 20.85
CA MET A 959 -9.76 5.67 20.64
C MET A 959 -10.74 5.63 19.47
N VAL A 960 -10.24 5.25 18.29
CA VAL A 960 -11.09 4.77 17.21
C VAL A 960 -11.75 3.47 17.68
N ASP A 961 -12.94 3.65 18.25
CA ASP A 961 -13.80 2.62 18.85
C ASP A 961 -13.92 1.41 17.92
N ASP A 962 -13.75 0.22 18.49
CA ASP A 962 -13.82 -1.06 17.80
C ASP A 962 -15.17 -1.24 17.07
N GLU A 963 -16.26 -0.63 17.54
CA GLU A 963 -17.52 -0.63 16.80
C GLU A 963 -17.44 0.17 15.49
N THR A 964 -16.73 1.31 15.47
CA THR A 964 -16.51 2.11 14.25
C THR A 964 -15.57 1.42 13.26
N VAL A 965 -14.53 0.71 13.76
CA VAL A 965 -13.64 -0.10 12.93
C VAL A 965 -14.41 -1.26 12.32
N CYS A 966 -15.19 -1.99 13.14
CA CYS A 966 -16.02 -3.12 12.70
C CYS A 966 -17.05 -2.68 11.64
N LYS A 967 -17.86 -1.65 11.93
CA LYS A 967 -18.87 -1.10 11.00
C LYS A 967 -18.25 -0.76 9.65
N SER A 968 -17.11 -0.06 9.64
CA SER A 968 -16.46 0.34 8.39
C SER A 968 -15.81 -0.82 7.62
N ILE A 969 -15.45 -1.93 8.26
CA ILE A 969 -15.03 -3.16 7.58
C ILE A 969 -16.24 -3.85 6.94
N VAL A 970 -17.33 -4.02 7.71
CA VAL A 970 -18.57 -4.67 7.26
C VAL A 970 -19.22 -3.91 6.10
N GLU A 971 -19.47 -2.61 6.25
CA GLU A 971 -20.01 -1.72 5.22
C GLU A 971 -19.18 -1.80 3.92
N LYS A 972 -17.85 -1.88 4.04
CA LYS A 972 -16.97 -1.99 2.88
C LYS A 972 -17.08 -3.35 2.18
N PHE A 973 -17.30 -4.42 2.94
CA PHE A 973 -17.47 -5.77 2.38
C PHE A 973 -18.84 -5.90 1.72
N GLU A 974 -19.91 -5.38 2.33
CA GLU A 974 -21.24 -5.29 1.75
C GLU A 974 -21.22 -4.50 0.42
N THR A 975 -20.62 -3.30 0.42
CA THR A 975 -20.54 -2.42 -0.76
C THR A 975 -19.77 -3.05 -1.94
N VAL A 976 -18.77 -3.90 -1.67
CA VAL A 976 -17.90 -4.50 -2.70
C VAL A 976 -18.37 -5.90 -3.13
N GLY A 977 -19.36 -6.49 -2.43
CA GLY A 977 -19.81 -7.86 -2.70
C GLY A 977 -18.85 -8.92 -2.14
N GLY A 978 -18.35 -8.72 -0.91
CA GLY A 978 -17.37 -9.57 -0.22
C GLY A 978 -17.89 -10.95 0.25
N SER A 979 -18.83 -11.56 -0.46
CA SER A 979 -19.52 -12.81 -0.08
C SER A 979 -18.65 -14.08 0.02
N GLY A 980 -17.34 -13.95 -0.23
CA GLY A 980 -16.32 -14.99 -0.08
C GLY A 980 -15.15 -14.59 0.82
N VAL A 981 -15.30 -13.59 1.70
CA VAL A 981 -14.30 -13.24 2.72
C VAL A 981 -14.69 -13.87 4.05
N SER A 982 -13.78 -14.63 4.67
CA SER A 982 -13.95 -15.06 6.06
C SER A 982 -13.62 -13.90 7.01
N PHE A 983 -14.54 -13.61 7.93
CA PHE A 983 -14.30 -12.71 9.03
C PHE A 983 -13.44 -13.36 10.12
N ALA A 984 -13.44 -14.70 10.25
CA ALA A 984 -12.63 -15.41 11.25
C ALA A 984 -11.12 -15.16 11.12
N GLU A 985 -10.58 -15.05 9.90
CA GLU A 985 -9.17 -14.72 9.70
C GLU A 985 -8.83 -13.28 10.12
N ILE A 986 -9.77 -12.36 9.92
CA ILE A 986 -9.62 -10.93 10.23
C ILE A 986 -9.79 -10.71 11.75
N ALA A 987 -10.75 -11.39 12.37
CA ALA A 987 -10.95 -11.44 13.81
C ALA A 987 -9.73 -12.05 14.52
N ARG A 988 -9.13 -13.12 13.98
CA ARG A 988 -7.85 -13.66 14.47
C ARG A 988 -6.75 -12.60 14.45
N LYS A 989 -6.63 -11.80 13.38
CA LYS A 989 -5.65 -10.71 13.33
C LYS A 989 -5.95 -9.58 14.33
N ALA A 990 -7.22 -9.25 14.57
CA ALA A 990 -7.62 -8.33 15.64
C ALA A 990 -7.21 -8.84 17.03
N TRP A 991 -7.42 -10.13 17.29
CA TRP A 991 -7.02 -10.79 18.53
C TRP A 991 -5.49 -10.83 18.72
N GLU A 992 -4.72 -11.16 17.69
CA GLU A 992 -3.25 -11.10 17.69
C GLU A 992 -2.71 -9.69 18.00
N VAL A 993 -3.43 -8.65 17.57
CA VAL A 993 -3.12 -7.22 17.85
C VAL A 993 -3.59 -6.79 19.26
N GLY A 994 -4.30 -7.67 19.99
CA GLY A 994 -4.79 -7.44 21.36
C GLY A 994 -6.20 -6.83 21.44
N ARG A 995 -6.93 -6.69 20.32
CA ARG A 995 -8.30 -6.19 20.27
C ARG A 995 -9.31 -7.35 20.33
N THR A 996 -9.54 -7.88 21.54
CA THR A 996 -10.54 -8.94 21.79
C THR A 996 -11.96 -8.50 21.44
N GLU A 997 -12.36 -7.28 21.78
CA GLU A 997 -13.71 -6.76 21.47
C GLU A 997 -13.94 -6.57 19.96
N LEU A 998 -12.94 -6.05 19.23
CA LEU A 998 -13.01 -6.03 17.76
C LEU A 998 -13.08 -7.43 17.18
N ALA A 999 -12.32 -8.38 17.72
CA ALA A 999 -12.31 -9.76 17.26
C ALA A 999 -13.69 -10.41 17.43
N THR A 1000 -14.34 -10.29 18.59
CA THR A 1000 -15.69 -10.85 18.80
C THR A 1000 -16.74 -10.14 17.94
N LYS A 1001 -16.74 -8.80 17.87
CA LYS A 1001 -17.66 -8.02 17.01
C LYS A 1001 -17.53 -8.40 15.53
N LEU A 1002 -16.31 -8.54 15.00
CA LEU A 1002 -16.09 -8.99 13.62
C LEU A 1002 -16.55 -10.44 13.41
N LEU A 1003 -16.35 -11.30 14.40
CA LEU A 1003 -16.67 -12.72 14.31
C LEU A 1003 -18.17 -13.01 14.37
N ASP A 1004 -18.99 -12.12 14.92
CA ASP A 1004 -20.46 -12.18 14.80
C ASP A 1004 -20.95 -12.06 13.34
N HIS A 1005 -20.12 -11.51 12.43
CA HIS A 1005 -20.39 -11.45 10.99
C HIS A 1005 -19.85 -12.67 10.19
N GLU A 1006 -19.18 -13.64 10.83
CA GLU A 1006 -18.76 -14.89 10.18
C GLU A 1006 -19.95 -15.86 10.03
N PRO A 1007 -20.42 -16.18 8.81
CA PRO A 1007 -21.54 -17.11 8.61
C PRO A 1007 -21.20 -18.57 8.99
N ARG A 1008 -19.93 -18.93 9.19
CA ARG A 1008 -19.48 -20.30 9.47
C ARG A 1008 -19.21 -20.52 10.96
N ALA A 1009 -20.14 -21.18 11.64
CA ALA A 1009 -19.96 -21.59 13.03
C ALA A 1009 -18.69 -22.45 13.26
N SER A 1010 -18.30 -23.28 12.29
CA SER A 1010 -17.07 -24.09 12.29
C SER A 1010 -15.80 -23.26 12.41
N ASP A 1011 -15.80 -22.04 11.88
CA ASP A 1011 -14.63 -21.17 11.80
C ASP A 1011 -14.64 -20.16 12.97
N GLN A 1012 -15.86 -19.81 13.45
CA GLN A 1012 -16.14 -18.97 14.61
C GLN A 1012 -15.87 -19.64 15.96
N VAL A 1013 -16.42 -20.84 16.20
CA VAL A 1013 -16.41 -21.47 17.54
C VAL A 1013 -15.01 -21.87 18.03
N PRO A 1014 -14.12 -22.49 17.22
CA PRO A 1014 -12.75 -22.79 17.63
C PRO A 1014 -11.93 -21.52 17.90
N LEU A 1015 -12.20 -20.42 17.19
CA LEU A 1015 -11.55 -19.14 17.44
C LEU A 1015 -11.99 -18.58 18.80
N LEU A 1016 -13.29 -18.54 19.10
CA LEU A 1016 -13.82 -18.13 20.42
C LEU A 1016 -13.20 -18.95 21.57
N LEU A 1017 -13.09 -20.27 21.41
CA LEU A 1017 -12.43 -21.17 22.39
C LEU A 1017 -10.96 -20.81 22.63
N SER A 1018 -10.23 -20.41 21.57
CA SER A 1018 -8.82 -19.98 21.67
C SER A 1018 -8.66 -18.60 22.32
N MET A 1019 -9.61 -17.69 22.08
CA MET A 1019 -9.71 -16.38 22.74
C MET A 1019 -10.16 -16.46 24.20
N LYS A 1020 -10.65 -17.63 24.65
CA LYS A 1020 -11.25 -17.91 25.98
C LYS A 1020 -12.63 -17.26 26.19
N GLU A 1021 -13.35 -17.01 25.11
CA GLU A 1021 -14.71 -16.46 25.12
C GLU A 1021 -15.75 -17.58 25.29
N ASP A 1022 -15.63 -18.33 26.39
CA ASP A 1022 -16.22 -19.66 26.58
C ASP A 1022 -17.75 -19.68 26.51
N ARG A 1023 -18.38 -18.64 27.08
CA ARG A 1023 -19.84 -18.47 27.06
C ARG A 1023 -20.37 -18.13 25.66
N LEU A 1024 -19.60 -17.36 24.88
CA LEU A 1024 -19.94 -17.06 23.49
C LEU A 1024 -19.70 -18.28 22.59
N ALA A 1025 -18.59 -19.00 22.77
CA ALA A 1025 -18.29 -20.24 22.04
C ALA A 1025 -19.42 -21.27 22.18
N LEU A 1026 -19.87 -21.53 23.40
CA LEU A 1026 -20.95 -22.49 23.66
C LEU A 1026 -22.32 -21.98 23.18
N GLY A 1027 -22.58 -20.68 23.27
CA GLY A 1027 -23.76 -20.04 22.70
C GLY A 1027 -23.83 -20.22 21.18
N LYS A 1028 -22.77 -19.85 20.46
CA LYS A 1028 -22.66 -19.98 19.01
C LYS A 1028 -22.71 -21.43 18.53
N ALA A 1029 -22.10 -22.36 19.26
CA ALA A 1029 -22.23 -23.79 18.95
C ALA A 1029 -23.70 -24.24 19.03
N VAL A 1030 -24.45 -23.85 20.07
CA VAL A 1030 -25.88 -24.19 20.16
C VAL A 1030 -26.73 -23.47 19.11
N GLU A 1031 -26.43 -22.20 18.79
CA GLU A 1031 -27.09 -21.44 17.72
C GLU A 1031 -26.88 -22.05 16.33
N SER A 1032 -25.74 -22.74 16.10
CA SER A 1032 -25.46 -23.44 14.84
C SER A 1032 -26.29 -24.70 14.60
N GLY A 1033 -26.82 -25.32 15.67
CA GLY A 1033 -27.51 -26.61 15.62
C GLY A 1033 -26.61 -27.83 15.44
N ASP A 1034 -25.30 -27.67 15.24
CA ASP A 1034 -24.35 -28.78 15.07
C ASP A 1034 -24.03 -29.44 16.42
N THR A 1035 -24.41 -30.71 16.57
CA THR A 1035 -24.17 -31.46 17.81
C THR A 1035 -22.71 -31.80 18.04
N ASP A 1036 -21.91 -32.01 16.99
CA ASP A 1036 -20.47 -32.30 17.14
C ASP A 1036 -19.73 -31.04 17.57
N LEU A 1037 -20.08 -29.88 17.00
CA LEU A 1037 -19.51 -28.58 17.42
C LEU A 1037 -19.86 -28.24 18.88
N VAL A 1038 -21.08 -28.57 19.35
CA VAL A 1038 -21.46 -28.43 20.76
C VAL A 1038 -20.68 -29.41 21.65
N TYR A 1039 -20.50 -30.67 21.24
CA TYR A 1039 -19.66 -31.61 22.00
C TYR A 1039 -18.19 -31.19 22.03
N HIS A 1040 -17.64 -30.67 20.93
CA HIS A 1040 -16.28 -30.14 20.87
C HIS A 1040 -16.07 -29.04 21.92
N VAL A 1041 -16.99 -28.08 22.03
CA VAL A 1041 -16.95 -27.05 23.08
C VAL A 1041 -17.08 -27.67 24.47
N LEU A 1042 -18.11 -28.48 24.72
CA LEU A 1042 -18.36 -29.06 26.05
C LEU A 1042 -17.16 -29.86 26.56
N LEU A 1043 -16.59 -30.74 25.74
CA LEU A 1043 -15.45 -31.59 26.11
C LEU A 1043 -14.16 -30.78 26.29
N GLN A 1044 -13.99 -29.68 25.56
CA GLN A 1044 -12.83 -28.79 25.72
C GLN A 1044 -12.95 -27.91 26.99
N LEU A 1045 -14.15 -27.42 27.30
CA LEU A 1045 -14.42 -26.71 28.55
C LEU A 1045 -14.28 -27.62 29.77
N GLN A 1046 -14.82 -28.84 29.71
CA GLN A 1046 -14.70 -29.88 30.74
C GLN A 1046 -13.24 -30.21 31.08
N LYS A 1047 -12.32 -30.20 30.10
CA LYS A 1047 -10.89 -30.44 30.30
C LYS A 1047 -10.12 -29.26 30.86
N ARG A 1048 -10.62 -28.03 30.68
CA ARG A 1048 -9.89 -26.78 31.00
C ARG A 1048 -10.41 -26.08 32.26
N LEU A 1049 -11.69 -26.23 32.57
CA LEU A 1049 -12.34 -25.62 33.74
C LEU A 1049 -12.47 -26.64 34.88
N GLN A 1050 -12.58 -26.14 36.12
CA GLN A 1050 -12.98 -26.96 37.27
C GLN A 1050 -14.48 -27.29 37.15
N LEU A 1051 -14.91 -28.49 37.58
CA LEU A 1051 -16.30 -28.98 37.43
C LEU A 1051 -17.36 -27.95 37.84
N GLY A 1052 -17.23 -27.36 39.03
CA GLY A 1052 -18.19 -26.36 39.53
C GLY A 1052 -18.25 -25.08 38.68
N SER A 1053 -17.13 -24.66 38.05
CA SER A 1053 -17.13 -23.53 37.11
C SER A 1053 -17.73 -23.90 35.75
N PHE A 1054 -17.51 -25.14 35.30
CA PHE A 1054 -18.08 -25.70 34.08
C PHE A 1054 -19.60 -25.85 34.16
N PHE A 1055 -20.12 -26.44 35.25
CA PHE A 1055 -21.55 -26.56 35.50
C PHE A 1055 -22.21 -25.18 35.60
N ARG A 1056 -21.66 -24.27 36.40
CA ARG A 1056 -22.20 -22.91 36.56
C ARG A 1056 -22.27 -22.12 35.24
N LEU A 1057 -21.32 -22.33 34.32
CA LEU A 1057 -21.34 -21.71 32.99
C LEU A 1057 -22.53 -22.20 32.14
N ILE A 1058 -22.90 -23.47 32.27
CA ILE A 1058 -24.04 -24.08 31.57
C ILE A 1058 -25.36 -23.65 32.23
N GLU A 1059 -25.42 -23.68 33.56
CA GLU A 1059 -26.57 -23.26 34.39
C GLU A 1059 -26.90 -21.77 34.16
N GLU A 1060 -25.92 -20.87 34.24
CA GLU A 1060 -26.07 -19.43 33.94
C GLU A 1060 -26.53 -19.16 32.49
N GLY A 1061 -26.34 -20.11 31.58
CA GLY A 1061 -26.83 -20.02 30.20
C GLY A 1061 -28.35 -20.19 30.07
N GLY A 1062 -29.00 -20.80 31.07
CA GLY A 1062 -30.43 -20.98 31.15
C GLY A 1062 -31.04 -21.58 29.86
N PRO A 1063 -32.16 -21.03 29.34
CA PRO A 1063 -32.85 -21.62 28.20
C PRO A 1063 -32.03 -21.60 26.90
N ARG A 1064 -31.04 -20.71 26.76
CA ARG A 1064 -30.18 -20.67 25.55
C ARG A 1064 -29.24 -21.87 25.48
N LEU A 1065 -28.75 -22.36 26.62
CA LEU A 1065 -27.84 -23.51 26.69
C LEU A 1065 -28.54 -24.83 27.05
N ALA A 1066 -29.88 -24.85 27.06
CA ALA A 1066 -30.66 -26.05 27.39
C ALA A 1066 -30.35 -27.25 26.47
N SER A 1067 -30.00 -27.01 25.20
CA SER A 1067 -29.56 -28.07 24.28
C SER A 1067 -28.18 -28.63 24.67
N ALA A 1068 -27.22 -27.77 25.02
CA ALA A 1068 -25.91 -28.19 25.51
C ALA A 1068 -26.00 -28.95 26.84
N SER A 1069 -26.84 -28.49 27.78
CA SER A 1069 -27.13 -29.21 29.03
C SER A 1069 -27.70 -30.61 28.78
N LYS A 1070 -28.58 -30.78 27.80
CA LYS A 1070 -29.11 -32.10 27.41
C LYS A 1070 -28.07 -33.00 26.76
N LEU A 1071 -27.25 -32.46 25.86
CA LEU A 1071 -26.15 -33.21 25.22
C LEU A 1071 -25.10 -33.65 26.25
N LEU A 1072 -24.72 -32.78 27.19
CA LEU A 1072 -23.86 -33.15 28.33
C LEU A 1072 -24.48 -34.28 29.16
N GLN A 1073 -25.77 -34.22 29.47
CA GLN A 1073 -26.46 -35.28 30.21
C GLN A 1073 -26.44 -36.62 29.47
N VAL A 1074 -26.64 -36.64 28.15
CA VAL A 1074 -26.53 -37.85 27.32
C VAL A 1074 -25.11 -38.42 27.35
N TYR A 1075 -24.09 -37.58 27.09
CA TYR A 1075 -22.69 -38.01 27.10
C TYR A 1075 -22.25 -38.54 28.47
N ALA A 1076 -22.54 -37.82 29.56
CA ALA A 1076 -22.16 -38.20 30.91
C ALA A 1076 -22.88 -39.48 31.38
N ARG A 1077 -24.15 -39.67 31.00
CA ARG A 1077 -24.93 -40.89 31.31
C ARG A 1077 -24.31 -42.17 30.74
N GLU A 1078 -23.59 -42.07 29.61
CA GLU A 1078 -22.85 -43.18 29.02
C GLU A 1078 -21.40 -43.26 29.51
N GLN A 1079 -20.68 -42.14 29.53
CA GLN A 1079 -19.21 -42.10 29.68
C GLN A 1079 -18.71 -41.72 31.09
N ASN A 1080 -19.49 -40.95 31.88
CA ASN A 1080 -19.09 -40.49 33.22
C ASN A 1080 -20.31 -40.20 34.11
N ARG A 1081 -20.87 -41.25 34.74
CA ARG A 1081 -22.03 -41.15 35.63
C ARG A 1081 -21.78 -40.32 36.89
N GLU A 1082 -20.54 -40.22 37.37
CA GLU A 1082 -20.22 -39.45 38.58
C GLU A 1082 -20.35 -37.95 38.31
N MET A 1083 -19.81 -37.48 37.17
CA MET A 1083 -20.02 -36.11 36.68
C MET A 1083 -21.50 -35.76 36.50
N LEU A 1084 -22.32 -36.73 36.03
CA LEU A 1084 -23.76 -36.51 35.91
C LEU A 1084 -24.46 -36.36 37.27
N ARG A 1085 -24.01 -37.12 38.27
CA ARG A 1085 -24.52 -37.03 39.65
C ARG A 1085 -24.15 -35.70 40.30
N ASP A 1086 -22.91 -35.25 40.10
CA ASP A 1086 -22.44 -33.95 40.60
C ASP A 1086 -23.18 -32.78 39.93
N PHE A 1087 -23.49 -32.88 38.63
CA PHE A 1087 -24.26 -31.88 37.88
C PHE A 1087 -25.73 -31.81 38.32
N TYR A 1088 -26.37 -32.95 38.58
CA TYR A 1088 -27.72 -32.94 39.16
C TYR A 1088 -27.74 -32.45 40.61
N TYR A 1089 -26.61 -32.53 41.33
CA TYR A 1089 -26.47 -31.99 42.68
C TYR A 1089 -26.23 -30.47 42.70
N SER A 1090 -25.50 -29.90 41.72
CA SER A 1090 -25.31 -28.43 41.62
C SER A 1090 -26.61 -27.69 41.26
N ASP A 1091 -27.40 -28.25 40.34
CA ASP A 1091 -28.66 -27.70 39.83
C ASP A 1091 -29.89 -28.04 40.73
N ASP A 1092 -29.66 -28.64 41.91
CA ASP A 1092 -30.68 -29.15 42.88
C ASP A 1092 -31.75 -30.09 42.26
N ARG A 1093 -31.39 -30.82 41.21
CA ARG A 1093 -32.26 -31.71 40.42
C ARG A 1093 -32.37 -33.09 41.08
N ARG A 1094 -33.07 -33.12 42.21
CA ARG A 1094 -33.30 -34.31 43.05
C ARG A 1094 -34.08 -35.41 42.31
N VAL A 1095 -35.04 -35.05 41.46
CA VAL A 1095 -35.83 -36.03 40.68
C VAL A 1095 -34.93 -36.81 39.73
N GLU A 1096 -34.09 -36.14 38.95
CA GLU A 1096 -33.16 -36.80 38.03
C GLU A 1096 -32.02 -37.52 38.76
N SER A 1097 -31.57 -37.00 39.91
CA SER A 1097 -30.67 -37.73 40.82
C SER A 1097 -31.28 -39.05 41.30
N ALA A 1098 -32.57 -39.06 41.63
CA ALA A 1098 -33.29 -40.26 42.03
C ALA A 1098 -33.44 -41.25 40.87
N VAL A 1099 -33.80 -40.78 39.67
CA VAL A 1099 -33.92 -41.60 38.46
C VAL A 1099 -32.57 -42.23 38.08
N LEU A 1100 -31.47 -41.48 38.14
CA LEU A 1100 -30.12 -42.00 37.90
C LEU A 1100 -29.77 -43.15 38.86
N CYS A 1101 -30.12 -43.00 40.15
CA CYS A 1101 -29.96 -44.07 41.14
C CYS A 1101 -30.83 -45.31 40.82
N LEU A 1102 -32.01 -45.16 40.21
CA LEU A 1102 -32.84 -46.30 39.78
C LEU A 1102 -32.29 -47.00 38.53
N GLU A 1103 -31.56 -46.30 37.68
CA GLU A 1103 -30.87 -46.90 36.52
C GLU A 1103 -29.61 -47.65 36.96
N GLU A 1104 -28.86 -47.13 37.93
CA GLU A 1104 -27.80 -47.88 38.61
C GLU A 1104 -28.38 -49.13 39.30
N ALA A 1105 -29.53 -48.99 39.97
CA ALA A 1105 -30.24 -50.13 40.56
C ALA A 1105 -30.72 -51.15 39.51
N SER A 1106 -31.20 -50.74 38.34
CA SER A 1106 -31.68 -51.69 37.32
C SER A 1106 -30.53 -52.51 36.73
N ILE A 1107 -29.37 -51.88 36.48
CA ILE A 1107 -28.15 -52.49 35.94
C ILE A 1107 -27.40 -53.33 37.00
N SER A 1108 -27.48 -52.96 38.29
CA SER A 1108 -26.77 -53.68 39.36
C SER A 1108 -27.19 -55.14 39.51
N LEU A 1109 -26.22 -56.03 39.34
CA LEU A 1109 -26.32 -57.47 39.62
C LEU A 1109 -26.10 -57.81 41.11
N ASP A 1110 -25.34 -57.01 41.86
CA ASP A 1110 -25.17 -57.22 43.30
C ASP A 1110 -26.44 -56.79 44.07
N PRO A 1111 -27.03 -57.68 44.90
CA PRO A 1111 -28.16 -57.33 45.74
C PRO A 1111 -27.91 -56.18 46.72
N SER A 1112 -26.68 -56.05 47.24
CA SER A 1112 -26.31 -55.04 48.23
C SER A 1112 -26.32 -53.64 47.63
N ALA A 1113 -25.60 -53.46 46.52
CA ALA A 1113 -25.54 -52.24 45.73
C ALA A 1113 -26.93 -51.86 45.22
N LYS A 1114 -27.68 -52.81 44.63
CA LYS A 1114 -29.05 -52.59 44.15
C LYS A 1114 -29.97 -52.04 45.25
N LEU A 1115 -29.94 -52.63 46.45
CA LEU A 1115 -30.70 -52.16 47.60
C LEU A 1115 -30.24 -50.78 48.09
N SER A 1116 -28.94 -50.47 47.99
CA SER A 1116 -28.40 -49.16 48.35
C SER A 1116 -28.85 -48.05 47.38
N SER A 1117 -28.84 -48.29 46.07
CA SER A 1117 -29.25 -47.32 45.05
C SER A 1117 -30.76 -47.04 45.10
N VAL A 1118 -31.61 -48.06 45.36
CA VAL A 1118 -33.05 -47.84 45.61
C VAL A 1118 -33.29 -46.98 46.86
N LYS A 1119 -32.49 -47.17 47.92
CA LYS A 1119 -32.57 -46.32 49.14
C LYS A 1119 -32.07 -44.89 48.90
N ALA A 1120 -31.07 -44.70 48.04
CA ALA A 1120 -30.64 -43.37 47.61
C ALA A 1120 -31.75 -42.66 46.80
N ALA A 1121 -32.38 -43.37 45.85
CA ALA A 1121 -33.53 -42.86 45.09
C ALA A 1121 -34.71 -42.49 46.01
N HIS A 1122 -35.05 -43.34 46.99
CA HIS A 1122 -36.05 -43.01 48.02
C HIS A 1122 -35.72 -41.69 48.71
N LYS A 1123 -34.47 -41.48 49.15
CA LYS A 1123 -34.05 -40.25 49.84
C LYS A 1123 -34.34 -39.02 48.99
N PHE A 1124 -33.86 -38.99 47.75
CA PHE A 1124 -34.07 -37.87 46.85
C PHE A 1124 -35.55 -37.61 46.53
N PHE A 1125 -36.37 -38.65 46.30
CA PHE A 1125 -37.82 -38.46 46.13
C PHE A 1125 -38.51 -37.97 47.41
N SER A 1126 -38.05 -38.37 48.60
CA SER A 1126 -38.60 -37.90 49.88
C SER A 1126 -38.25 -36.44 50.22
N GLU A 1127 -37.24 -35.89 49.54
CA GLU A 1127 -36.85 -34.48 49.63
C GLU A 1127 -37.66 -33.56 48.69
N ASP A 1128 -38.59 -34.12 47.90
CA ASP A 1128 -39.57 -33.40 47.05
C ASP A 1128 -41.01 -33.72 47.51
N ARG A 1129 -41.82 -32.68 47.71
CA ARG A 1129 -43.20 -32.80 48.20
C ARG A 1129 -44.18 -33.30 47.13
N GLU A 1130 -43.88 -33.08 45.86
CA GLU A 1130 -44.75 -33.54 44.76
C GLU A 1130 -44.53 -35.02 44.43
N ARG A 1131 -43.43 -35.62 44.90
CA ARG A 1131 -42.97 -36.99 44.61
C ARG A 1131 -43.25 -38.00 45.72
N GLY A 1132 -44.20 -37.70 46.60
CA GLY A 1132 -44.59 -38.58 47.71
C GLY A 1132 -45.07 -39.98 47.27
N PHE A 1133 -45.55 -40.13 46.04
CA PHE A 1133 -45.89 -41.43 45.45
C PHE A 1133 -44.63 -42.23 45.12
N GLU A 1134 -43.69 -41.65 44.38
CA GLU A 1134 -42.43 -42.28 43.99
C GLU A 1134 -41.58 -42.62 45.22
N ALA A 1135 -41.49 -41.72 46.20
CA ALA A 1135 -40.84 -41.98 47.49
C ALA A 1135 -41.42 -43.24 48.15
N LYS A 1136 -42.75 -43.30 48.33
CA LYS A 1136 -43.44 -44.46 48.91
C LYS A 1136 -43.18 -45.75 48.12
N MET A 1137 -43.19 -45.68 46.79
CA MET A 1137 -42.92 -46.84 45.93
C MET A 1137 -41.48 -47.32 46.02
N MET A 1138 -40.50 -46.43 46.27
CA MET A 1138 -39.12 -46.83 46.50
C MET A 1138 -38.88 -47.43 47.89
N ASP A 1139 -39.61 -47.01 48.92
CA ASP A 1139 -39.64 -47.72 50.22
C ASP A 1139 -40.28 -49.11 50.08
N GLU A 1140 -41.43 -49.23 49.40
CA GLU A 1140 -42.06 -50.54 49.13
C GLU A 1140 -41.13 -51.45 48.30
N SER A 1141 -40.41 -50.90 47.31
CA SER A 1141 -39.38 -51.63 46.55
C SER A 1141 -38.19 -52.07 47.42
N ALA A 1142 -37.65 -51.19 48.27
CA ALA A 1142 -36.56 -51.54 49.17
C ALA A 1142 -36.96 -52.59 50.21
N ARG A 1143 -38.19 -52.53 50.74
CA ARG A 1143 -38.76 -53.55 51.63
C ARG A 1143 -38.96 -54.89 50.91
N LEU A 1144 -39.41 -54.87 49.65
CA LEU A 1144 -39.54 -56.07 48.81
C LEU A 1144 -38.20 -56.77 48.59
N LEU A 1145 -37.20 -56.04 48.10
CA LEU A 1145 -35.86 -56.58 47.82
C LEU A 1145 -35.19 -57.15 49.09
N ALA A 1146 -35.33 -56.48 50.23
CA ALA A 1146 -34.83 -56.98 51.51
C ALA A 1146 -35.54 -58.26 51.98
N TYR A 1147 -36.87 -58.35 51.81
CA TYR A 1147 -37.64 -59.55 52.17
C TYR A 1147 -37.35 -60.73 51.22
N GLN A 1148 -37.18 -60.48 49.92
CA GLN A 1148 -36.73 -61.49 48.96
C GLN A 1148 -35.34 -62.04 49.33
N GLN A 1149 -34.38 -61.16 49.68
CA GLN A 1149 -33.05 -61.59 50.11
C GLN A 1149 -33.08 -62.39 51.43
N GLN A 1150 -34.09 -62.17 52.30
CA GLN A 1150 -34.32 -63.04 53.46
C GLN A 1150 -34.89 -64.41 53.02
N LEU A 1151 -35.87 -64.45 52.11
CA LEU A 1151 -36.47 -65.69 51.62
C LEU A 1151 -35.45 -66.59 50.90
N GLU A 1152 -34.52 -66.03 50.13
CA GLU A 1152 -33.42 -66.79 49.51
C GLU A 1152 -32.50 -67.42 50.57
N LYS A 1153 -32.14 -66.67 51.63
CA LYS A 1153 -31.33 -67.19 52.74
C LYS A 1153 -32.05 -68.28 53.53
N GLU A 1154 -33.36 -68.15 53.72
CA GLU A 1154 -34.21 -69.16 54.36
C GLU A 1154 -34.44 -70.41 53.47
N ALA A 1155 -34.12 -70.33 52.16
CA ALA A 1155 -34.24 -71.42 51.20
C ALA A 1155 -32.87 -72.03 50.78
N ASP A 1156 -31.80 -71.78 51.53
CA ASP A 1156 -30.41 -72.14 51.20
C ASP A 1156 -29.95 -71.70 49.79
N GLY A 1157 -30.54 -70.64 49.23
CA GLY A 1157 -30.30 -70.20 47.85
C GLY A 1157 -30.83 -71.14 46.75
N LYS A 1158 -31.60 -72.19 47.09
CA LYS A 1158 -32.14 -73.18 46.15
C LYS A 1158 -33.28 -72.65 45.27
N ILE A 1159 -33.91 -71.55 45.69
CA ILE A 1159 -34.99 -70.86 44.99
C ILE A 1159 -34.60 -69.38 44.93
N THR A 1160 -34.54 -68.83 43.73
CA THR A 1160 -34.34 -67.39 43.51
C THR A 1160 -35.64 -66.63 43.76
N PHE A 1161 -35.56 -65.51 44.46
CA PHE A 1161 -36.66 -64.56 44.68
C PHE A 1161 -36.25 -63.11 44.42
N PHE A 1162 -34.96 -62.77 44.50
CA PHE A 1162 -34.49 -61.39 44.47
C PHE A 1162 -34.70 -60.72 43.10
N GLY A 1163 -35.35 -59.56 43.12
CA GLY A 1163 -35.66 -58.78 41.91
C GLY A 1163 -36.93 -59.21 41.18
N MET A 1164 -37.65 -60.25 41.65
CA MET A 1164 -38.98 -60.59 41.13
C MET A 1164 -40.01 -59.51 41.45
N SER A 1165 -41.09 -59.40 40.67
CA SER A 1165 -42.25 -58.60 41.10
C SER A 1165 -42.98 -59.24 42.28
N ILE A 1166 -43.84 -58.47 42.95
CA ILE A 1166 -44.70 -58.96 44.05
C ILE A 1166 -45.53 -60.18 43.59
N ASN A 1167 -46.14 -60.12 42.40
CA ASN A 1167 -46.95 -61.20 41.84
C ASN A 1167 -46.12 -62.47 41.56
N GLU A 1168 -44.91 -62.33 41.03
CA GLU A 1168 -44.01 -63.45 40.73
C GLU A 1168 -43.43 -64.06 42.01
N THR A 1169 -43.13 -63.24 43.02
CA THR A 1169 -42.70 -63.71 44.34
C THR A 1169 -43.82 -64.52 45.00
N LEU A 1170 -45.07 -64.01 44.99
CA LEU A 1170 -46.25 -64.72 45.47
C LEU A 1170 -46.45 -66.05 44.73
N ARG A 1171 -46.39 -66.04 43.39
CA ARG A 1171 -46.48 -67.26 42.55
C ARG A 1171 -45.39 -68.27 42.91
N THR A 1172 -44.15 -67.82 43.08
CA THR A 1172 -43.00 -68.69 43.38
C THR A 1172 -43.10 -69.25 44.80
N LEU A 1173 -43.56 -68.46 45.78
CA LEU A 1173 -43.85 -68.93 47.13
C LEU A 1173 -44.97 -69.99 47.14
N LEU A 1174 -46.07 -69.76 46.40
CA LEU A 1174 -47.18 -70.70 46.32
C LEU A 1174 -46.79 -72.02 45.61
N VAL A 1175 -46.08 -71.94 44.49
CA VAL A 1175 -45.60 -73.13 43.74
C VAL A 1175 -44.61 -73.97 44.58
N ASN A 1176 -43.77 -73.33 45.40
CA ASN A 1176 -42.86 -74.01 46.32
C ASN A 1176 -43.48 -74.32 47.71
N GLY A 1177 -44.81 -74.28 47.84
CA GLY A 1177 -45.54 -74.70 49.05
C GLY A 1177 -45.46 -73.75 50.25
N MET A 1178 -44.85 -72.57 50.10
CA MET A 1178 -44.61 -71.59 51.16
C MET A 1178 -45.83 -70.69 51.47
N ALA A 1179 -47.04 -71.25 51.46
CA ALA A 1179 -48.30 -70.50 51.52
C ALA A 1179 -48.36 -69.44 52.64
N LYS A 1180 -47.94 -69.77 53.87
CA LYS A 1180 -47.91 -68.83 55.01
C LYS A 1180 -47.03 -67.60 54.77
N ARG A 1181 -45.98 -67.70 53.94
CA ARG A 1181 -45.14 -66.56 53.54
C ARG A 1181 -45.76 -65.75 52.41
N ALA A 1182 -46.57 -66.38 51.55
CA ALA A 1182 -47.39 -65.69 50.55
C ALA A 1182 -48.53 -64.90 51.19
N ASP A 1183 -49.25 -65.48 52.17
CA ASP A 1183 -50.29 -64.76 52.94
C ASP A 1183 -49.73 -63.53 53.65
N LYS A 1184 -48.58 -63.67 54.32
CA LYS A 1184 -47.85 -62.53 54.92
C LYS A 1184 -47.46 -61.49 53.86
N MET A 1185 -46.96 -61.92 52.70
CA MET A 1185 -46.60 -60.99 51.62
C MET A 1185 -47.83 -60.25 51.05
N LYS A 1186 -48.99 -60.92 50.98
CA LYS A 1186 -50.26 -60.30 50.61
C LYS A 1186 -50.67 -59.21 51.61
N SER A 1187 -50.55 -59.44 52.92
CA SER A 1187 -50.84 -58.43 53.94
C SER A 1187 -49.85 -57.26 53.92
N ASP A 1188 -48.55 -57.56 53.88
CA ASP A 1188 -47.49 -56.57 54.07
C ASP A 1188 -47.38 -55.59 52.89
N PHE A 1189 -47.73 -56.05 51.67
CA PHE A 1189 -47.78 -55.24 50.45
C PHE A 1189 -49.20 -54.87 50.00
N LYS A 1190 -50.24 -55.20 50.79
CA LYS A 1190 -51.66 -54.87 50.54
C LYS A 1190 -52.13 -55.26 49.14
N VAL A 1191 -51.79 -56.46 48.69
CA VAL A 1191 -52.14 -56.95 47.35
C VAL A 1191 -53.66 -57.16 47.24
N PRO A 1192 -54.36 -56.54 46.27
CA PRO A 1192 -55.82 -56.62 46.18
C PRO A 1192 -56.32 -58.05 45.99
N ASP A 1193 -57.41 -58.45 46.65
CA ASP A 1193 -57.94 -59.83 46.66
C ASP A 1193 -58.30 -60.47 45.31
N LYS A 1194 -58.28 -59.69 44.22
CA LYS A 1194 -58.49 -60.15 42.84
C LYS A 1194 -57.18 -60.53 42.12
N ARG A 1195 -56.02 -60.29 42.74
CA ARG A 1195 -54.69 -60.70 42.28
C ARG A 1195 -54.12 -61.82 43.14
#